data_AF-A0AAE0VLD1-F1
#
_entry.id   AF-A0AAE0VLD1-F1
#
_cell.length_a   1.000
_cell.length_b   1.000
_cell.length_c   1.000
_cell.angle_alpha   90.00
_cell.angle_beta   90.00
_cell.angle_gamma   90.00
#
_symmetry.space_group_name_H-M   'P 1'
#
loop_
_entity.id
_entity.type
_entity.pdbx_description
1 polymer ?
#
loop_
_entity_poly.entity_id
_entity_poly.type
_entity_poly.pdbx_seq_one_letter_code
_entity_poly.pdbx_strand_id
1 'polypeptide(L)'
;MTRGNGVYGEDITKNIHEIKSIPMEIKSTKNPLIKELANSSFEVRGEVYIKLSDFNAINEIRRLKGEIEFQNPRNAAGGSLKLLDPLEVSSRKLSALFYYIDSHSPLLEKIESQYLRIQLLREIGFFINSNVYYSESLNEIYEKISNWYEVRRELDFEIDGAVIKVDNVNYWNILGETAKYPKWAIAYKFTSFKEKSQIVNVEFQVGRTGIITPVAELTPVKISGSIVSRASLYNIEEIKRLNIAIGDKVLVEKAGDVIPKILKLESPADSNLRKEIILPEFCPSCGTKLKVRKSVIGLFCENTMNCKQRIKAEILYFCSKEAMNIQFVGSSLISDLYDNGLISDIGDLYYLNENQLKHLNKIKDKSSNRILSSIRTSKGNSPVQILIGLGIEHVGEQIARKLLAKFESIKNLMNASIEDVLAVPNIGAVIAESVHNFFQQPHKKSVIHKLENVGFDFSKKDEPELINNSLNGKIFVFTGTLSSLKREDAKMKVKMLGGTTSDTISKETSYLVATETNSAKYKKAVAIGTKILSETDFLTMEKIIDSLKNIFKLYGFEPLETPHVEYAKVLMNEEIDDVQKQLYRFLDNGKRDVVLRYDHTVPLARFVVQNKSTLKFPYKRYSIGNVFRAESPQVGRYREFTQFDFDCIGSDSLFADIEILQMVSHSVTSIGKQKFKIRLNHRKIIKGLVKFLNVTEQESVVYRAIDKLNKIGVEGVSKILFAECHFTQNQIDTLLEFILPGTHFNPVDYHKSFLNSKIYNLEMQEGFSELQIIMDILKKFEAPEANYAPDFSIVRGLSYYSGVIYETVLCDNEELGSIASGGRYDNLTKKFSKDNLTGVGASIGIDRLLVHLEKNSTSSVSSNQIRVYIANLDNSAITGSFHLASMLRKENFVVDVSSQIKKISKHFEYADAKLYDYLIGYGEKELLNDKFTVSNLKTGVKTELHAFDALKVFLLASKKDKLN
;
A
#
# COMPACT_ATOMS: atom_id res chain seq x y z
N MET A 1 -10.79 -5.24 12.50
CA MET A 1 -11.36 -5.64 11.18
C MET A 1 -11.87 -7.08 11.23
N THR A 2 -12.79 -7.47 10.34
CA THR A 2 -13.15 -8.89 10.17
C THR A 2 -12.09 -9.64 9.36
N ARG A 3 -12.11 -10.98 9.39
CA ARG A 3 -11.15 -11.81 8.64
C ARG A 3 -11.28 -11.70 7.12
N GLY A 4 -12.50 -11.49 6.59
CA GLY A 4 -12.77 -11.44 5.16
C GLY A 4 -12.17 -12.61 4.36
N ASN A 5 -11.36 -12.31 3.34
CA ASN A 5 -10.66 -13.35 2.54
C ASN A 5 -9.24 -13.69 3.05
N GLY A 6 -8.88 -13.22 4.25
CA GLY A 6 -7.54 -13.37 4.84
C GLY A 6 -6.56 -12.25 4.48
N VAL A 7 -6.84 -11.43 3.46
CA VAL A 7 -6.02 -10.26 3.08
C VAL A 7 -6.80 -8.96 3.27
N TYR A 8 -8.06 -8.94 2.85
CA TYR A 8 -8.98 -7.82 2.98
C TYR A 8 -10.17 -8.21 3.86
N GLY A 9 -10.45 -7.38 4.87
CA GLY A 9 -11.56 -7.52 5.79
C GLY A 9 -12.49 -6.31 5.77
N GLU A 10 -13.66 -6.45 6.38
CA GLU A 10 -14.57 -5.33 6.62
C GLU A 10 -14.11 -4.55 7.86
N ASP A 11 -14.15 -3.22 7.78
CA ASP A 11 -13.95 -2.35 8.94
C ASP A 11 -15.22 -2.35 9.80
N ILE A 12 -15.07 -2.86 11.02
CA ILE A 12 -16.13 -2.95 12.04
C ILE A 12 -15.72 -2.21 13.33
N THR A 13 -14.79 -1.26 13.24
CA THR A 13 -14.20 -0.59 14.42
C THR A 13 -15.27 0.01 15.33
N LYS A 14 -16.27 0.69 14.76
CA LYS A 14 -17.38 1.27 15.53
C LYS A 14 -18.18 0.22 16.31
N ASN A 15 -18.40 -0.95 15.72
CA ASN A 15 -19.17 -2.03 16.34
C ASN A 15 -18.36 -2.77 17.41
N ILE A 16 -17.03 -2.83 17.22
CA ILE A 16 -16.08 -3.37 18.20
C ILE A 16 -16.02 -2.52 19.47
N HIS A 17 -16.16 -1.19 19.37
CA HIS A 17 -16.16 -0.28 20.53
C HIS A 17 -17.31 -0.56 21.52
N GLU A 18 -18.41 -1.17 21.05
CA GLU A 18 -19.58 -1.49 21.87
C GLU A 18 -19.40 -2.81 22.66
N ILE A 19 -18.32 -3.54 22.43
CA ILE A 19 -18.04 -4.83 23.09
C ILE A 19 -17.23 -4.58 24.37
N LYS A 20 -17.91 -4.64 25.52
CA LYS A 20 -17.33 -4.34 26.85
C LYS A 20 -16.10 -5.18 27.24
N SER A 21 -15.94 -6.37 26.67
CA SER A 21 -14.81 -7.27 26.96
C SER A 21 -13.53 -6.90 26.20
N ILE A 22 -13.59 -5.92 25.29
CA ILE A 22 -12.44 -5.43 24.54
C ILE A 22 -11.91 -4.18 25.25
N PRO A 23 -10.65 -4.17 25.71
CA PRO A 23 -10.08 -3.00 26.33
C PRO A 23 -9.90 -1.88 25.29
N MET A 24 -10.37 -0.67 25.60
CA MET A 24 -10.10 0.53 24.79
C MET A 24 -8.69 1.07 25.05
N GLU A 25 -8.14 0.78 26.23
CA GLU A 25 -6.81 1.19 26.65
C GLU A 25 -6.10 0.00 27.32
N ILE A 26 -4.79 -0.06 27.13
CA ILE A 26 -3.92 -1.06 27.75
C ILE A 26 -3.71 -0.71 29.23
N LYS A 27 -3.73 -1.71 30.12
CA LYS A 27 -3.44 -1.49 31.53
C LYS A 27 -2.00 -1.03 31.75
N SER A 28 -1.85 0.06 32.52
CA SER A 28 -0.54 0.52 33.01
C SER A 28 0.11 -0.55 33.89
N THR A 29 1.40 -0.79 33.67
CA THR A 29 2.15 -1.83 34.38
C THR A 29 3.62 -1.45 34.58
N LYS A 30 4.25 -2.10 35.56
CA LYS A 30 5.69 -2.01 35.83
C LYS A 30 6.52 -2.91 34.92
N ASN A 31 5.89 -3.84 34.18
CA ASN A 31 6.57 -4.72 33.25
C ASN A 31 7.18 -3.89 32.09
N PRO A 32 8.52 -3.84 31.95
CA PRO A 32 9.18 -3.05 30.91
C PRO A 32 8.79 -3.52 29.50
N LEU A 33 8.48 -4.81 29.32
CA LEU A 33 8.02 -5.37 28.04
C LEU A 33 6.71 -4.74 27.59
N ILE A 34 5.77 -4.53 28.53
CA ILE A 34 4.46 -3.95 28.23
C ILE A 34 4.56 -2.45 28.00
N LYS A 35 5.46 -1.74 28.72
CA LYS A 35 5.70 -0.31 28.47
C LYS A 35 6.21 -0.07 27.05
N GLU A 36 7.10 -0.92 26.56
CA GLU A 36 7.58 -0.83 25.18
C GLU A 36 6.49 -1.29 24.18
N LEU A 37 5.75 -2.36 24.49
CA LEU A 37 4.61 -2.80 23.67
C LEU A 37 3.57 -1.67 23.49
N ALA A 38 3.26 -0.94 24.57
CA ALA A 38 2.35 0.21 24.55
C ALA A 38 2.85 1.39 23.70
N ASN A 39 4.17 1.49 23.48
CA ASN A 39 4.79 2.47 22.59
C ASN A 39 4.99 1.96 21.16
N SER A 40 4.48 0.75 20.84
CA SER A 40 4.61 0.10 19.54
C SER A 40 3.25 -0.22 18.93
N SER A 41 3.18 -0.39 17.61
CA SER A 41 1.98 -0.91 16.95
C SER A 41 1.96 -2.44 17.01
N PHE A 42 0.80 -3.00 17.38
CA PHE A 42 0.59 -4.44 17.40
C PHE A 42 -0.84 -4.79 16.96
N GLU A 43 -1.00 -5.99 16.41
CA GLU A 43 -2.28 -6.56 16.00
C GLU A 43 -2.67 -7.68 16.97
N VAL A 44 -3.87 -7.62 17.53
CA VAL A 44 -4.41 -8.72 18.35
C VAL A 44 -5.54 -9.40 17.60
N ARG A 45 -5.49 -10.74 17.54
CA ARG A 45 -6.53 -11.56 16.93
C ARG A 45 -7.30 -12.34 17.98
N GLY A 46 -8.59 -12.41 17.77
CA GLY A 46 -9.54 -13.03 18.69
C GLY A 46 -10.82 -13.44 18.00
N GLU A 47 -11.74 -13.99 18.78
CA GLU A 47 -13.09 -14.38 18.36
C GLU A 47 -14.11 -13.56 19.13
N VAL A 48 -15.09 -13.00 18.42
CA VAL A 48 -16.29 -12.39 19.02
C VAL A 48 -17.38 -13.45 19.05
N TYR A 49 -17.99 -13.64 20.21
CA TYR A 49 -19.03 -14.62 20.45
C TYR A 49 -20.17 -14.01 21.28
N ILE A 50 -21.26 -14.76 21.41
CA ILE A 50 -22.37 -14.45 22.29
C ILE A 50 -22.55 -15.59 23.28
N LYS A 51 -22.81 -15.25 24.55
CA LYS A 51 -23.10 -16.24 25.58
C LYS A 51 -24.44 -16.92 25.31
N LEU A 52 -24.60 -18.16 25.73
CA LEU A 52 -25.84 -18.92 25.54
C LEU A 52 -27.00 -18.28 26.30
N SER A 53 -26.76 -17.81 27.52
CA SER A 53 -27.72 -17.05 28.33
C SER A 53 -28.21 -15.79 27.61
N ASP A 54 -27.29 -14.97 27.09
CA ASP A 54 -27.63 -13.74 26.35
C ASP A 54 -28.29 -14.05 25.01
N PHE A 55 -27.85 -15.08 24.29
CA PHE A 55 -28.46 -15.55 23.05
C PHE A 55 -29.93 -15.97 23.25
N ASN A 56 -30.19 -16.75 24.30
CA ASN A 56 -31.54 -17.19 24.65
C ASN A 56 -32.44 -16.00 25.01
N ALA A 57 -31.94 -15.04 25.79
CA ALA A 57 -32.67 -13.82 26.12
C ALA A 57 -33.01 -12.97 24.87
N ILE A 58 -32.08 -12.85 23.93
CA ILE A 58 -32.33 -12.14 22.66
C ILE A 58 -33.41 -12.85 21.84
N ASN A 59 -33.33 -14.17 21.71
CA ASN A 59 -34.35 -14.93 20.98
C ASN A 59 -35.72 -14.86 21.64
N GLU A 60 -35.79 -14.84 22.97
CA GLU A 60 -37.04 -14.63 23.69
C GLU A 60 -37.67 -13.27 23.38
N ILE A 61 -36.87 -12.19 23.40
CA ILE A 61 -37.34 -10.85 23.02
C ILE A 61 -37.83 -10.83 21.56
N ARG A 62 -37.11 -11.49 20.65
CA ARG A 62 -37.48 -11.57 19.22
C ARG A 62 -38.80 -12.33 19.02
N ARG A 63 -38.95 -13.46 19.73
CA ARG A 63 -40.19 -14.26 19.73
C ARG A 63 -41.38 -13.46 20.23
N LEU A 64 -41.23 -12.70 21.33
CA LEU A 64 -42.29 -11.82 21.86
C LEU A 64 -42.67 -10.69 20.88
N LYS A 65 -41.74 -10.26 20.03
CA LYS A 65 -41.96 -9.26 18.98
C LYS A 65 -42.44 -9.84 17.64
N GLY A 66 -42.60 -11.17 17.53
CA GLY A 66 -42.93 -11.84 16.27
C GLY A 66 -41.81 -11.82 15.22
N GLU A 67 -40.57 -11.54 15.64
CA GLU A 67 -39.39 -11.54 14.77
C GLU A 67 -38.81 -12.96 14.61
N ILE A 68 -38.11 -13.20 13.50
CA ILE A 68 -37.39 -14.47 13.26
C ILE A 68 -36.27 -14.62 14.29
N GLU A 69 -36.30 -15.71 15.05
CA GLU A 69 -35.25 -16.11 15.99
C GLU A 69 -33.92 -16.41 15.28
N PHE A 70 -32.81 -16.07 15.93
CA PHE A 70 -31.50 -16.47 15.47
C PHE A 70 -31.32 -17.99 15.64
N GLN A 71 -30.72 -18.61 14.64
CA GLN A 71 -30.56 -20.08 14.59
C GLN A 71 -29.43 -20.60 15.47
N ASN A 72 -28.33 -19.86 15.60
CA ASN A 72 -27.23 -20.23 16.51
C ASN A 72 -26.46 -18.97 16.96
N PRO A 73 -25.73 -19.07 18.09
CA PRO A 73 -24.87 -18.01 18.63
C PRO A 73 -23.91 -17.41 17.60
N ARG A 74 -23.27 -18.24 16.78
CA ARG A 74 -22.28 -17.80 15.78
C ARG A 74 -22.87 -16.86 14.73
N ASN A 75 -24.02 -17.23 14.17
CA ASN A 75 -24.73 -16.42 13.18
C ASN A 75 -25.28 -15.14 13.81
N ALA A 76 -25.74 -15.21 15.05
CA ALA A 76 -26.19 -14.03 15.79
C ALA A 76 -25.03 -13.03 15.99
N ALA A 77 -23.86 -13.51 16.44
CA ALA A 77 -22.68 -12.66 16.62
C ALA A 77 -22.19 -12.05 15.30
N GLY A 78 -22.03 -12.88 14.26
CA GLY A 78 -21.56 -12.42 12.94
C GLY A 78 -22.52 -11.44 12.27
N GLY A 79 -23.83 -11.62 12.41
CA GLY A 79 -24.83 -10.67 11.91
C GLY A 79 -24.83 -9.37 12.72
N SER A 80 -24.69 -9.46 14.04
CA SER A 80 -24.67 -8.30 14.93
C SER A 80 -23.47 -7.39 14.66
N LEU A 81 -22.29 -7.95 14.39
CA LEU A 81 -21.09 -7.17 14.06
C LEU A 81 -21.19 -6.38 12.75
N LYS A 82 -22.17 -6.67 11.89
CA LYS A 82 -22.37 -6.03 10.59
C LYS A 82 -23.53 -5.03 10.58
N LEU A 83 -24.13 -4.75 11.73
CA LEU A 83 -25.18 -3.74 11.85
C LEU A 83 -24.61 -2.35 11.56
N LEU A 84 -25.41 -1.51 10.89
CA LEU A 84 -25.03 -0.14 10.54
C LEU A 84 -25.05 0.79 11.75
N ASP A 85 -25.95 0.53 12.70
CA ASP A 85 -26.04 1.26 13.97
C ASP A 85 -25.26 0.51 15.06
N PRO A 86 -24.15 1.09 15.58
CA PRO A 86 -23.39 0.51 16.68
C PRO A 86 -24.22 0.33 17.96
N LEU A 87 -25.19 1.21 18.23
CA LEU A 87 -25.99 1.12 19.45
C LEU A 87 -26.83 -0.17 19.49
N GLU A 88 -27.25 -0.67 18.33
CA GLU A 88 -27.90 -1.98 18.25
C GLU A 88 -26.93 -3.10 18.66
N VAL A 89 -25.64 -3.00 18.34
CA VAL A 89 -24.61 -3.99 18.72
C VAL A 89 -24.45 -4.06 20.23
N SER A 90 -24.48 -2.91 20.91
CA SER A 90 -24.43 -2.81 22.37
C SER A 90 -25.54 -3.62 23.04
N SER A 91 -26.76 -3.58 22.47
CA SER A 91 -27.92 -4.35 22.96
C SER A 91 -27.76 -5.87 22.82
N ARG A 92 -26.85 -6.33 21.95
CA ARG A 92 -26.60 -7.77 21.69
C ARG A 92 -25.67 -8.41 22.70
N LYS A 93 -25.07 -7.63 23.61
CA LYS A 93 -24.18 -8.10 24.69
C LYS A 93 -23.08 -9.05 24.20
N LEU A 94 -22.46 -8.72 23.07
CA LEU A 94 -21.36 -9.51 22.52
C LEU A 94 -20.19 -9.57 23.51
N SER A 95 -19.45 -10.67 23.45
CA SER A 95 -18.20 -10.88 24.20
C SER A 95 -17.08 -11.24 23.23
N ALA A 96 -15.83 -10.98 23.60
CA ALA A 96 -14.66 -11.27 22.79
C ALA A 96 -13.60 -11.97 23.64
N LEU A 97 -12.88 -12.91 23.01
CA LEU A 97 -11.70 -13.56 23.57
C LEU A 97 -10.55 -13.46 22.58
N PHE A 98 -9.32 -13.41 23.09
CA PHE A 98 -8.13 -13.21 22.25
C PHE A 98 -7.15 -14.38 22.40
N TYR A 99 -6.43 -14.71 21.32
CA TYR A 99 -5.61 -15.93 21.26
C TYR A 99 -4.31 -15.79 20.45
N TYR A 100 -4.03 -14.59 19.95
CA TYR A 100 -2.85 -14.33 19.12
C TYR A 100 -2.52 -12.84 19.13
N ILE A 101 -1.23 -12.54 19.15
CA ILE A 101 -0.66 -11.20 19.03
C ILE A 101 0.43 -11.23 17.97
N ASP A 102 0.38 -10.27 17.06
CA ASP A 102 1.45 -9.93 16.15
C ASP A 102 1.97 -8.55 16.50
N SER A 103 3.28 -8.35 16.44
CA SER A 103 3.83 -7.00 16.48
C SER A 103 5.16 -6.95 15.77
N HIS A 104 5.49 -5.77 15.25
CA HIS A 104 6.84 -5.48 14.77
C HIS A 104 7.75 -5.00 15.92
N SER A 105 7.42 -5.33 17.18
CA SER A 105 8.25 -4.98 18.32
C SER A 105 9.42 -5.96 18.45
N PRO A 106 10.68 -5.48 18.50
CA PRO A 106 11.87 -6.31 18.69
C PRO A 106 11.84 -7.17 19.97
N LEU A 107 11.01 -6.82 20.96
CA LEU A 107 10.85 -7.61 22.18
C LEU A 107 9.82 -8.74 22.04
N LEU A 108 8.73 -8.55 21.29
CA LEU A 108 7.78 -9.64 21.03
C LEU A 108 8.45 -10.75 20.21
N GLU A 109 9.38 -10.37 19.31
CA GLU A 109 10.25 -11.30 18.58
C GLU A 109 11.15 -12.14 19.51
N LYS A 110 11.56 -11.62 20.67
CA LYS A 110 12.33 -12.38 21.67
C LYS A 110 11.48 -13.35 22.48
N ILE A 111 10.16 -13.20 22.49
CA ILE A 111 9.26 -14.13 23.15
C ILE A 111 8.95 -15.25 22.15
N GLU A 112 9.75 -16.31 22.22
CA GLU A 112 9.65 -17.45 21.31
C GLU A 112 8.45 -18.37 21.61
N SER A 113 7.83 -18.24 22.79
CA SER A 113 6.71 -19.07 23.22
C SER A 113 5.37 -18.38 22.97
N GLN A 114 4.50 -19.03 22.20
CA GLN A 114 3.12 -18.60 21.99
C GLN A 114 2.33 -18.55 23.31
N TYR A 115 2.57 -19.48 24.23
CA TYR A 115 1.94 -19.47 25.55
C TYR A 115 2.29 -18.20 26.32
N LEU A 116 3.57 -17.81 26.36
CA LEU A 116 4.02 -16.57 27.00
C LEU A 116 3.43 -15.32 26.33
N ARG A 117 3.34 -15.30 25.00
CA ARG A 117 2.67 -14.21 24.25
C ARG A 117 1.20 -14.06 24.64
N ILE A 118 0.49 -15.17 24.89
CA ILE A 118 -0.90 -15.15 25.36
C ILE A 118 -1.00 -14.64 26.81
N GLN A 119 -0.05 -15.00 27.69
CA GLN A 119 -0.04 -14.45 29.05
C GLN A 119 0.21 -12.93 29.05
N LEU A 120 1.06 -12.44 28.15
CA LEU A 120 1.27 -11.00 27.96
C LEU A 120 -0.05 -10.29 27.60
N LEU A 121 -0.86 -10.84 26.69
CA LEU A 121 -2.17 -10.28 26.34
C LEU A 121 -3.10 -10.18 27.56
N ARG A 122 -3.05 -11.16 28.47
CA ARG A 122 -3.81 -11.14 29.72
C ARG A 122 -3.35 -10.01 30.64
N GLU A 123 -2.05 -9.81 30.78
CA GLU A 123 -1.49 -8.74 31.61
C GLU A 123 -1.88 -7.34 31.12
N ILE A 124 -1.89 -7.12 29.80
CA ILE A 124 -2.23 -5.82 29.19
C ILE A 124 -3.74 -5.51 29.18
N GLY A 125 -4.58 -6.47 29.59
CA GLY A 125 -6.01 -6.27 29.80
C GLY A 125 -6.94 -6.92 28.78
N PHE A 126 -6.43 -7.67 27.81
CA PHE A 126 -7.30 -8.45 26.91
C PHE A 126 -7.90 -9.65 27.64
N PHE A 127 -9.16 -9.94 27.34
CA PHE A 127 -9.82 -11.13 27.86
C PHE A 127 -9.28 -12.39 27.18
N ILE A 128 -8.51 -13.17 27.94
CA ILE A 128 -7.96 -14.46 27.52
C ILE A 128 -8.73 -15.56 28.23
N ASN A 129 -9.10 -16.62 27.50
CA ASN A 129 -9.70 -17.81 28.08
C ASN A 129 -8.80 -18.33 29.22
N SER A 130 -9.39 -18.62 30.40
CA SER A 130 -8.63 -19.16 31.54
C SER A 130 -7.99 -20.51 31.22
N ASN A 131 -8.48 -21.19 30.18
CA ASN A 131 -8.19 -22.58 29.86
C ASN A 131 -7.20 -22.71 28.69
N VAL A 132 -6.15 -21.90 28.71
CA VAL A 132 -5.00 -22.03 27.80
C VAL A 132 -3.92 -22.83 28.53
N TYR A 133 -3.43 -23.90 27.91
CA TYR A 133 -2.46 -24.81 28.52
C TYR A 133 -1.19 -24.91 27.69
N TYR A 134 -0.04 -24.91 28.36
CA TYR A 134 1.22 -25.42 27.83
C TYR A 134 1.28 -26.93 28.10
N SER A 135 1.91 -27.69 27.21
CA SER A 135 2.12 -29.13 27.35
C SER A 135 3.30 -29.58 26.51
N GLU A 136 4.08 -30.51 27.05
CA GLU A 136 5.25 -31.09 26.39
C GLU A 136 4.97 -32.50 25.82
N SER A 137 3.74 -33.01 26.03
CA SER A 137 3.36 -34.39 25.68
C SER A 137 2.00 -34.46 24.98
N LEU A 138 1.93 -35.25 23.90
CA LEU A 138 0.66 -35.50 23.21
C LEU A 138 -0.39 -36.16 24.11
N ASN A 139 0.02 -37.01 25.06
CA ASN A 139 -0.90 -37.68 25.97
C ASN A 139 -1.61 -36.66 26.88
N GLU A 140 -0.87 -35.69 27.41
CA GLU A 140 -1.43 -34.62 28.24
C GLU A 140 -2.37 -33.72 27.42
N ILE A 141 -2.05 -33.45 26.16
CA ILE A 141 -2.95 -32.75 25.23
C ILE A 141 -4.26 -33.53 25.05
N TYR A 142 -4.20 -34.85 24.82
CA TYR A 142 -5.38 -35.68 24.64
C TYR A 142 -6.24 -35.78 25.90
N GLU A 143 -5.63 -35.92 27.08
CA GLU A 143 -6.33 -35.90 28.36
C GLU A 143 -7.07 -34.57 28.58
N LYS A 144 -6.40 -33.44 28.32
CA LYS A 144 -7.02 -32.11 28.40
C LYS A 144 -8.20 -31.98 27.44
N ILE A 145 -8.06 -32.41 26.19
CA ILE A 145 -9.14 -32.37 25.20
C ILE A 145 -10.32 -33.24 25.63
N SER A 146 -10.06 -34.43 26.19
CA SER A 146 -11.11 -35.33 26.70
C SER A 146 -11.88 -34.72 27.88
N ASN A 147 -11.19 -34.04 28.80
CA ASN A 147 -11.86 -33.34 29.90
C ASN A 147 -12.76 -32.20 29.40
N TRP A 148 -12.27 -31.42 28.42
CA TRP A 148 -13.06 -30.36 27.79
C TRP A 148 -14.26 -30.87 26.99
N TYR A 149 -14.20 -32.10 26.47
CA TYR A 149 -15.33 -32.73 25.78
C TYR A 149 -16.54 -32.92 26.73
N GLU A 150 -16.30 -33.26 28.00
CA GLU A 150 -17.36 -33.42 29.01
C GLU A 150 -17.87 -32.06 29.52
N VAL A 151 -16.96 -31.16 29.89
CA VAL A 151 -17.28 -29.85 30.50
C VAL A 151 -18.00 -28.90 29.52
N ARG A 152 -17.84 -29.08 28.20
CA ARG A 152 -18.43 -28.16 27.21
C ARG A 152 -19.94 -27.94 27.36
N ARG A 153 -20.68 -28.91 27.93
CA ARG A 153 -22.14 -28.83 28.13
C ARG A 153 -22.54 -27.84 29.22
N GLU A 154 -21.60 -27.49 30.09
CA GLU A 154 -21.80 -26.60 31.24
C GLU A 154 -21.37 -25.16 30.94
N LEU A 155 -20.72 -24.94 29.79
CA LEU A 155 -20.26 -23.61 29.39
C LEU A 155 -21.41 -22.74 28.91
N ASP A 156 -21.37 -21.46 29.29
CA ASP A 156 -22.30 -20.44 28.79
C ASP A 156 -21.91 -19.93 27.38
N PHE A 157 -21.19 -20.73 26.59
CA PHE A 157 -20.84 -20.44 25.19
C PHE A 157 -20.47 -21.75 24.47
N GLU A 158 -20.67 -21.77 23.14
CA GLU A 158 -20.39 -22.95 22.33
C GLU A 158 -18.88 -23.09 22.01
N ILE A 159 -18.36 -24.31 22.09
CA ILE A 159 -17.03 -24.68 21.61
C ILE A 159 -17.14 -25.92 20.70
N ASP A 160 -16.42 -25.93 19.58
CA ASP A 160 -16.43 -27.00 18.58
C ASP A 160 -15.18 -27.89 18.62
N GLY A 161 -14.25 -27.62 19.53
CA GLY A 161 -13.02 -28.37 19.71
C GLY A 161 -11.93 -27.59 20.45
N ALA A 162 -10.68 -28.01 20.24
CA ALA A 162 -9.48 -27.35 20.72
C ALA A 162 -8.56 -26.98 19.55
N VAL A 163 -7.75 -25.93 19.72
CA VAL A 163 -6.71 -25.56 18.75
C VAL A 163 -5.35 -25.91 19.35
N ILE A 164 -4.63 -26.81 18.69
CA ILE A 164 -3.28 -27.22 19.07
C ILE A 164 -2.31 -26.41 18.21
N LYS A 165 -1.34 -25.74 18.84
CA LYS A 165 -0.31 -24.93 18.17
C LYS A 165 1.06 -25.39 18.62
N VAL A 166 2.03 -25.38 17.70
CA VAL A 166 3.44 -25.48 18.07
C VAL A 166 3.79 -24.24 18.90
N ASP A 167 4.27 -24.44 20.13
CA ASP A 167 4.49 -23.33 21.06
C ASP A 167 5.64 -22.42 20.62
N ASN A 168 6.73 -23.01 20.12
CA ASN A 168 7.86 -22.24 19.62
C ASN A 168 7.51 -21.60 18.26
N VAL A 169 7.34 -20.29 18.27
CA VAL A 169 6.95 -19.47 17.11
C VAL A 169 8.01 -19.41 16.02
N ASN A 170 9.29 -19.65 16.33
CA ASN A 170 10.36 -19.68 15.34
C ASN A 170 10.18 -20.82 14.33
N TYR A 171 9.52 -21.91 14.73
CA TYR A 171 9.21 -23.03 13.85
C TYR A 171 8.05 -22.74 12.90
N TRP A 172 7.27 -21.69 13.12
CA TRP A 172 6.10 -21.40 12.27
C TRP A 172 6.52 -21.04 10.84
N ASN A 173 7.61 -20.29 10.69
CA ASN A 173 8.17 -19.96 9.37
C ASN A 173 8.76 -21.19 8.67
N ILE A 174 9.38 -22.10 9.42
CA ILE A 174 9.97 -23.34 8.90
C ILE A 174 8.87 -24.29 8.40
N LEU A 175 7.81 -24.46 9.21
CA LEU A 175 6.66 -25.30 8.88
C LEU A 175 5.84 -24.68 7.73
N GLY A 176 5.75 -23.35 7.73
CA GLY A 176 5.06 -22.55 6.73
C GLY A 176 3.55 -22.80 6.71
N GLU A 177 2.94 -22.52 5.56
CA GLU A 177 1.51 -22.61 5.33
C GLU A 177 1.19 -23.28 3.99
N THR A 178 -0.04 -23.78 3.88
CA THR A 178 -0.66 -24.16 2.60
C THR A 178 -1.36 -22.95 1.99
N ALA A 179 -2.01 -23.10 0.83
CA ALA A 179 -2.78 -22.00 0.23
C ALA A 179 -3.92 -21.45 1.14
N LYS A 180 -4.31 -22.17 2.21
CA LYS A 180 -5.44 -21.78 3.08
C LYS A 180 -5.19 -21.91 4.59
N TYR A 181 -4.22 -22.71 5.03
CA TYR A 181 -4.04 -23.09 6.44
C TYR A 181 -2.57 -23.16 6.86
N PRO A 182 -2.20 -22.70 8.08
CA PRO A 182 -0.86 -22.86 8.63
C PRO A 182 -0.57 -24.34 8.93
N LYS A 183 0.70 -24.77 8.80
CA LYS A 183 1.11 -26.14 9.15
C LYS A 183 1.50 -26.31 10.62
N TRP A 184 1.68 -25.21 11.34
CA TRP A 184 2.08 -25.17 12.75
C TRP A 184 0.90 -25.15 13.73
N ALA A 185 -0.34 -25.19 13.24
CA ALA A 185 -1.54 -25.26 14.06
C ALA A 185 -2.59 -26.20 13.44
N ILE A 186 -3.36 -26.86 14.30
CA ILE A 186 -4.47 -27.74 13.91
C ILE A 186 -5.68 -27.51 14.81
N ALA A 187 -6.88 -27.47 14.21
CA ALA A 187 -8.13 -27.49 14.95
C ALA A 187 -8.54 -28.94 15.18
N TYR A 188 -8.41 -29.42 16.42
CA TYR A 188 -8.89 -30.72 16.87
C TYR A 188 -10.37 -30.60 17.24
N LYS A 189 -11.25 -30.86 16.28
CA LYS A 189 -12.70 -30.76 16.49
C LYS A 189 -13.22 -31.91 17.34
N PHE A 190 -14.18 -31.60 18.20
CA PHE A 190 -14.95 -32.65 18.87
C PHE A 190 -15.80 -33.41 17.86
N THR A 191 -16.15 -34.66 18.17
CA THR A 191 -17.14 -35.40 17.37
C THR A 191 -18.45 -34.63 17.37
N SER A 192 -18.90 -34.28 16.16
CA SER A 192 -20.12 -33.50 15.92
C SER A 192 -21.35 -34.18 16.52
N PHE A 193 -22.34 -33.38 16.93
CA PHE A 193 -23.64 -33.90 17.32
C PHE A 193 -24.26 -34.65 16.14
N LYS A 194 -24.70 -35.88 16.41
CA LYS A 194 -25.33 -36.76 15.44
C LYS A 194 -26.79 -36.90 15.83
N GLU A 195 -27.68 -36.60 14.90
CA GLU A 195 -29.11 -36.74 15.14
C GLU A 195 -29.74 -37.68 14.13
N LYS A 196 -30.82 -38.32 14.56
CA LYS A 196 -31.60 -39.21 13.70
C LYS A 196 -32.61 -38.38 12.92
N SER A 197 -32.66 -38.58 11.61
CA SER A 197 -33.70 -38.03 10.75
C SER A 197 -34.17 -39.11 9.78
N GLN A 198 -35.20 -38.80 8.99
CA GLN A 198 -35.78 -39.69 8.01
C GLN A 198 -35.61 -39.10 6.61
N ILE A 199 -35.21 -39.92 5.64
CA ILE A 199 -35.15 -39.51 4.23
C ILE A 199 -36.57 -39.42 3.69
N VAL A 200 -37.01 -38.21 3.33
CA VAL A 200 -38.31 -37.96 2.70
C VAL A 200 -38.23 -38.17 1.19
N ASN A 201 -37.13 -37.74 0.59
CA ASN A 201 -36.90 -37.82 -0.85
C ASN A 201 -35.40 -37.69 -1.16
N VAL A 202 -35.00 -37.99 -2.40
CA VAL A 202 -33.66 -37.70 -2.91
C VAL A 202 -33.79 -36.93 -4.21
N GLU A 203 -33.30 -35.69 -4.22
CA GLU A 203 -33.23 -34.86 -5.41
C GLU A 203 -31.86 -35.00 -6.09
N PHE A 204 -31.84 -34.99 -7.43
CA PHE A 204 -30.61 -35.02 -8.21
C PHE A 204 -30.36 -33.64 -8.82
N GLN A 205 -29.35 -32.94 -8.30
CA GLN A 205 -28.98 -31.60 -8.75
C GLN A 205 -27.89 -31.65 -9.83
N VAL A 206 -27.98 -30.77 -10.83
CA VAL A 206 -26.96 -30.65 -11.88
C VAL A 206 -25.99 -29.53 -11.51
N GLY A 207 -24.72 -29.88 -11.28
CA GLY A 207 -23.66 -28.91 -11.02
C GLY A 207 -23.17 -28.20 -12.28
N ARG A 208 -22.35 -27.15 -12.11
CA ARG A 208 -21.77 -26.34 -13.21
C ARG A 208 -21.07 -27.20 -14.28
N THR A 209 -20.25 -28.15 -13.84
CA THR A 209 -19.50 -29.03 -14.74
C THR A 209 -20.38 -30.08 -15.41
N GLY A 210 -21.64 -30.25 -14.97
CA GLY A 210 -22.55 -31.29 -15.44
C GLY A 210 -22.63 -32.52 -14.53
N ILE A 211 -21.86 -32.55 -13.44
CA ILE A 211 -21.94 -33.62 -12.43
C ILE A 211 -23.34 -33.63 -11.79
N ILE A 212 -23.92 -34.82 -11.66
CA ILE A 212 -25.19 -35.03 -10.98
C ILE A 212 -24.95 -35.38 -9.52
N THR A 213 -25.31 -34.47 -8.62
CA THR A 213 -25.12 -34.62 -7.18
C THR A 213 -26.45 -35.00 -6.51
N PRO A 214 -26.53 -36.17 -5.83
CA PRO A 214 -27.69 -36.53 -5.04
C PRO A 214 -27.73 -35.74 -3.73
N VAL A 215 -28.91 -35.24 -3.37
CA VAL A 215 -29.18 -34.50 -2.14
C VAL A 215 -30.40 -35.12 -1.47
N ALA A 216 -30.21 -35.63 -0.25
CA ALA A 216 -31.31 -36.15 0.55
C ALA A 216 -32.13 -35.00 1.12
N GLU A 217 -33.44 -35.08 0.95
CA GLU A 217 -34.41 -34.30 1.71
C GLU A 217 -34.76 -35.07 2.98
N LEU A 218 -34.70 -34.38 4.10
CA LEU A 218 -34.80 -34.96 5.42
C LEU A 218 -35.98 -34.36 6.17
N THR A 219 -36.63 -35.16 7.02
CA THR A 219 -37.53 -34.61 8.03
C THR A 219 -36.74 -33.63 8.89
N PRO A 220 -37.19 -32.36 9.04
CA PRO A 220 -36.42 -31.32 9.72
C PRO A 220 -35.92 -31.77 11.10
N VAL A 221 -34.61 -31.77 11.31
CA VAL A 221 -33.97 -32.18 12.56
C VAL A 221 -33.04 -31.08 13.07
N LYS A 222 -33.03 -30.80 14.38
CA LYS A 222 -32.19 -29.75 14.97
C LYS A 222 -30.82 -30.33 15.32
N ILE A 223 -29.76 -29.87 14.64
CA ILE A 223 -28.36 -30.28 14.88
C ILE A 223 -27.52 -29.04 15.13
N SER A 224 -26.81 -29.00 16.26
CA SER A 224 -25.95 -27.86 16.66
C SER A 224 -26.69 -26.51 16.53
N GLY A 225 -27.90 -26.42 17.11
CA GLY A 225 -28.73 -25.20 17.12
C GLY A 225 -29.55 -24.94 15.86
N SER A 226 -29.14 -25.45 14.70
CA SER A 226 -29.79 -25.19 13.40
C SER A 226 -30.66 -26.34 12.90
N ILE A 227 -31.75 -26.01 12.20
CA ILE A 227 -32.59 -27.02 11.53
C ILE A 227 -31.91 -27.49 10.24
N VAL A 228 -31.71 -28.80 10.13
CA VAL A 228 -31.23 -29.50 8.94
C VAL A 228 -32.41 -30.20 8.27
N SER A 229 -32.71 -29.79 7.04
CA SER A 229 -33.74 -30.41 6.18
C SER A 229 -33.16 -31.01 4.90
N ARG A 230 -31.87 -30.78 4.62
CA ARG A 230 -31.19 -31.30 3.43
C ARG A 230 -29.78 -31.77 3.80
N ALA A 231 -29.34 -32.89 3.23
CA ALA A 231 -27.99 -33.41 3.41
C ALA A 231 -27.40 -33.88 2.09
N SER A 232 -26.11 -33.63 1.89
CA SER A 232 -25.39 -34.11 0.71
C SER A 232 -25.19 -35.63 0.81
N LEU A 233 -25.43 -36.32 -0.31
CA LEU A 233 -25.06 -37.73 -0.48
C LEU A 233 -23.77 -37.88 -1.29
N TYR A 234 -23.09 -36.78 -1.62
CA TYR A 234 -21.85 -36.70 -2.39
C TYR A 234 -21.94 -37.27 -3.82
N ASN A 235 -22.14 -38.57 -3.97
CA ASN A 235 -22.18 -39.27 -5.24
C ASN A 235 -23.04 -40.56 -5.14
N ILE A 236 -23.10 -41.30 -6.23
CA ILE A 236 -23.95 -42.50 -6.35
C ILE A 236 -23.34 -43.70 -5.62
N GLU A 237 -22.02 -43.81 -5.57
CA GLU A 237 -21.36 -44.87 -4.82
C GLU A 237 -21.63 -44.73 -3.32
N GLU A 238 -21.74 -43.51 -2.81
CA GLU A 238 -22.06 -43.27 -1.42
C GLU A 238 -23.49 -43.73 -1.07
N ILE A 239 -24.46 -43.55 -1.98
CA ILE A 239 -25.81 -44.13 -1.82
C ILE A 239 -25.74 -45.65 -1.68
N LYS A 240 -24.97 -46.29 -2.57
CA LYS A 240 -24.78 -47.76 -2.56
C LYS A 240 -24.05 -48.22 -1.30
N ARG A 241 -23.00 -47.50 -0.88
CA ARG A 241 -22.18 -47.79 0.30
C ARG A 241 -23.01 -47.68 1.58
N LEU A 242 -23.86 -46.66 1.67
CA LEU A 242 -24.74 -46.43 2.82
C LEU A 242 -25.94 -47.39 2.84
N ASN A 243 -26.28 -48.00 1.70
CA ASN A 243 -27.43 -48.90 1.52
C ASN A 243 -28.75 -48.28 2.02
N ILE A 244 -28.98 -47.03 1.63
CA ILE A 244 -30.13 -46.22 2.05
C ILE A 244 -31.23 -46.19 0.99
N ALA A 245 -32.47 -46.02 1.44
CA ALA A 245 -33.68 -45.89 0.63
C ALA A 245 -34.53 -44.69 1.10
N ILE A 246 -35.45 -44.23 0.27
CA ILE A 246 -36.45 -43.24 0.69
C ILE A 246 -37.32 -43.87 1.79
N GLY A 247 -37.57 -43.11 2.84
CA GLY A 247 -38.27 -43.54 4.06
C GLY A 247 -37.34 -44.01 5.17
N ASP A 248 -36.07 -44.34 4.89
CA ASP A 248 -35.14 -44.87 5.89
C ASP A 248 -34.79 -43.82 6.97
N LYS A 249 -34.57 -44.29 8.20
CA LYS A 249 -34.01 -43.46 9.28
C LYS A 249 -32.49 -43.49 9.18
N VAL A 250 -31.90 -42.30 9.15
CA VAL A 250 -30.47 -42.08 8.94
C VAL A 250 -29.87 -41.25 10.05
N LEU A 251 -28.60 -41.49 10.32
CA LEU A 251 -27.81 -40.68 11.23
C LEU A 251 -27.15 -39.55 10.46
N VAL A 252 -27.45 -38.31 10.82
CA VAL A 252 -27.01 -37.10 10.12
C VAL A 252 -26.05 -36.34 11.02
N GLU A 253 -24.97 -35.81 10.44
CA GLU A 253 -24.04 -34.92 11.14
C GLU A 253 -23.76 -33.67 10.32
N LYS A 254 -23.33 -32.60 10.99
CA LYS A 254 -22.77 -31.42 10.33
C LYS A 254 -21.25 -31.49 10.33
N ALA A 255 -20.65 -31.70 9.16
CA ALA A 255 -19.20 -31.63 9.01
C ALA A 255 -18.72 -30.20 9.31
N GLY A 256 -17.89 -30.07 10.36
CA GLY A 256 -17.33 -28.79 10.80
C GLY A 256 -18.37 -27.72 11.16
N ASP A 257 -19.56 -28.14 11.61
CA ASP A 257 -20.75 -27.32 11.91
C ASP A 257 -21.39 -26.56 10.72
N VAL A 258 -20.95 -26.83 9.48
CA VAL A 258 -21.42 -26.09 8.30
C VAL A 258 -22.24 -26.96 7.33
N ILE A 259 -21.73 -28.10 6.88
CA ILE A 259 -22.34 -28.88 5.78
C ILE A 259 -22.96 -30.19 6.33
N PRO A 260 -24.29 -30.39 6.25
CA PRO A 260 -24.92 -31.64 6.67
C PRO A 260 -24.62 -32.81 5.72
N LYS A 261 -24.31 -33.98 6.29
CA LYS A 261 -24.12 -35.24 5.54
C LYS A 261 -24.73 -36.43 6.30
N ILE A 262 -25.09 -37.47 5.55
CA ILE A 262 -25.55 -38.74 6.11
C ILE A 262 -24.34 -39.63 6.41
N LEU A 263 -24.25 -40.16 7.63
CA LEU A 263 -23.14 -41.02 8.07
C LEU A 263 -23.39 -42.49 7.79
N LYS A 264 -24.59 -42.95 8.15
CA LYS A 264 -25.00 -44.34 8.09
C LYS A 264 -26.53 -44.45 8.13
N LEU A 265 -27.01 -45.58 7.62
CA LEU A 265 -28.35 -46.08 7.91
C LEU A 265 -28.45 -46.37 9.42
N GLU A 266 -29.48 -45.84 10.07
CA GLU A 266 -29.77 -46.12 11.48
C GLU A 266 -30.76 -47.28 11.60
N SER A 267 -31.86 -47.21 10.85
CA SER A 267 -32.80 -48.31 10.71
C SER A 267 -33.56 -48.20 9.38
N PRO A 268 -33.85 -49.33 8.69
CA PRO A 268 -34.72 -49.32 7.52
C PRO A 268 -36.11 -48.78 7.86
N ALA A 269 -36.80 -48.20 6.87
CA ALA A 269 -38.22 -47.90 7.00
C ALA A 269 -39.06 -49.19 7.05
N ASP A 270 -40.30 -49.10 7.55
CA ASP A 270 -41.29 -50.16 7.40
C ASP A 270 -41.49 -50.49 5.92
N SER A 271 -41.72 -51.77 5.60
CA SER A 271 -41.75 -52.29 4.22
C SER A 271 -42.70 -51.53 3.28
N ASN A 272 -43.78 -50.95 3.81
CA ASN A 272 -44.77 -50.19 3.05
C ASN A 272 -44.33 -48.75 2.71
N LEU A 273 -43.30 -48.23 3.37
CA LEU A 273 -42.78 -46.87 3.22
C LEU A 273 -41.38 -46.82 2.57
N ARG A 274 -40.67 -47.96 2.54
CA ARG A 274 -39.32 -48.05 2.00
C ARG A 274 -39.33 -48.10 0.47
N LYS A 275 -38.81 -47.07 -0.20
CA LYS A 275 -38.72 -46.99 -1.67
C LYS A 275 -37.27 -46.87 -2.14
N GLU A 276 -36.89 -47.67 -3.13
CA GLU A 276 -35.54 -47.61 -3.70
C GLU A 276 -35.26 -46.23 -4.33
N ILE A 277 -34.03 -45.74 -4.17
CA ILE A 277 -33.58 -44.50 -4.81
C ILE A 277 -33.25 -44.79 -6.27
N ILE A 278 -34.16 -44.43 -7.17
CA ILE A 278 -33.99 -44.64 -8.61
C ILE A 278 -33.05 -43.56 -9.16
N LEU A 279 -31.97 -43.99 -9.79
CA LEU A 279 -31.03 -43.09 -10.46
C LEU A 279 -31.64 -42.56 -11.76
N PRO A 280 -31.51 -41.26 -12.07
CA PRO A 280 -32.06 -40.70 -13.29
C PRO A 280 -31.28 -41.23 -14.51
N GLU A 281 -32.00 -41.73 -15.53
CA GLU A 281 -31.39 -42.07 -16.83
C GLU A 281 -31.15 -40.81 -17.67
N PHE A 282 -31.99 -39.79 -17.49
CA PHE A 282 -31.95 -38.52 -18.21
C PHE A 282 -31.70 -37.36 -17.25
N CYS A 283 -30.99 -36.34 -17.73
CA CYS A 283 -30.66 -35.17 -16.95
C CYS A 283 -31.94 -34.45 -16.50
N PRO A 284 -32.15 -34.25 -15.18
CA PRO A 284 -33.37 -33.62 -14.66
C PRO A 284 -33.52 -32.16 -15.09
N SER A 285 -32.45 -31.54 -15.60
CA SER A 285 -32.46 -30.17 -16.10
C SER A 285 -32.78 -30.04 -17.59
N CYS A 286 -32.39 -30.99 -18.43
CA CYS A 286 -32.43 -30.81 -19.90
C CYS A 286 -32.80 -32.07 -20.69
N GLY A 287 -33.12 -33.17 -20.02
CA GLY A 287 -33.55 -34.42 -20.67
C GLY A 287 -32.46 -35.17 -21.44
N THR A 288 -31.20 -34.70 -21.47
CA THR A 288 -30.11 -35.43 -22.13
C THR A 288 -29.77 -36.72 -21.38
N LYS A 289 -29.55 -37.82 -22.09
CA LYS A 289 -29.14 -39.10 -21.50
C LYS A 289 -27.83 -38.94 -20.71
N LEU A 290 -27.82 -39.36 -19.45
CA LEU A 290 -26.67 -39.23 -18.56
C LEU A 290 -25.63 -40.32 -18.86
N LYS A 291 -24.35 -39.99 -18.71
CA LYS A 291 -23.23 -40.94 -18.82
C LYS A 291 -22.51 -41.11 -17.48
N VAL A 292 -21.91 -42.28 -17.28
CA VAL A 292 -21.03 -42.53 -16.13
C VAL A 292 -19.60 -42.17 -16.52
N ARG A 293 -18.97 -41.25 -15.79
CA ARG A 293 -17.55 -40.92 -15.97
C ARG A 293 -16.74 -41.51 -14.82
N LYS A 294 -15.75 -42.36 -15.15
CA LYS A 294 -14.88 -43.02 -14.15
C LYS A 294 -14.02 -42.03 -13.34
N SER A 295 -13.67 -40.87 -13.91
CA SER A 295 -12.84 -39.86 -13.24
C SER A 295 -13.52 -39.10 -12.10
N VAL A 296 -14.86 -39.02 -12.12
CA VAL A 296 -15.67 -38.31 -11.10
C VAL A 296 -16.58 -39.25 -10.32
N ILE A 297 -16.57 -40.55 -10.64
CA ILE A 297 -17.31 -41.59 -9.93
C ILE A 297 -18.79 -41.18 -9.78
N GLY A 298 -19.45 -40.88 -10.90
CA GLY A 298 -20.81 -40.36 -10.89
C GLY A 298 -21.47 -40.21 -12.26
N LEU A 299 -22.77 -39.91 -12.25
CA LEU A 299 -23.55 -39.55 -13.44
C LEU A 299 -23.22 -38.12 -13.87
N PHE A 300 -23.19 -37.91 -15.18
CA PHE A 300 -22.75 -36.67 -15.79
C PHE A 300 -23.62 -36.30 -16.99
N CYS A 301 -24.04 -35.03 -17.03
CA CYS A 301 -24.73 -34.40 -18.15
C CYS A 301 -23.71 -33.81 -19.13
N GLU A 302 -23.54 -34.43 -20.30
CA GLU A 302 -22.62 -33.95 -21.34
C GLU A 302 -23.14 -32.74 -22.12
N ASN A 303 -24.40 -32.37 -21.96
CA ASN A 303 -24.99 -31.23 -22.65
C ASN A 303 -24.47 -29.90 -22.08
N THR A 304 -23.37 -29.40 -22.63
CA THR A 304 -22.78 -28.10 -22.31
C THR A 304 -23.56 -26.93 -22.91
N MET A 305 -24.39 -27.20 -23.93
CA MET A 305 -24.99 -26.18 -24.80
C MET A 305 -26.35 -25.69 -24.31
N ASN A 306 -27.23 -26.62 -23.94
CA ASN A 306 -28.65 -26.35 -23.73
C ASN A 306 -29.12 -26.76 -22.32
N CYS A 307 -28.19 -27.12 -21.44
CA CYS A 307 -28.54 -27.48 -20.08
C CYS A 307 -28.74 -26.23 -19.21
N LYS A 308 -30.01 -25.83 -19.00
CA LYS A 308 -30.38 -24.60 -18.26
C LYS A 308 -29.62 -24.45 -16.95
N GLN A 309 -29.46 -25.54 -16.19
CA GLN A 309 -28.80 -25.48 -14.88
C GLN A 309 -27.29 -25.24 -15.00
N ARG A 310 -26.65 -25.78 -16.04
CA ARG A 310 -25.22 -25.55 -16.29
C ARG A 310 -24.97 -24.11 -16.72
N ILE A 311 -25.83 -23.58 -17.60
CA ILE A 311 -25.76 -22.18 -18.05
C ILE A 311 -25.94 -21.22 -16.86
N LYS A 312 -27.02 -21.40 -16.07
CA LYS A 312 -27.25 -20.58 -14.87
C LYS A 312 -26.06 -20.65 -13.90
N ALA A 313 -25.46 -21.82 -13.71
CA ALA A 313 -24.29 -21.99 -12.85
C ALA A 313 -23.00 -21.38 -13.43
N GLU A 314 -22.83 -21.39 -14.75
CA GLU A 314 -21.73 -20.71 -15.45
C GLU A 314 -21.83 -19.19 -15.29
N ILE A 315 -23.02 -18.63 -15.51
CA ILE A 315 -23.31 -17.19 -15.31
C ILE A 315 -23.09 -16.81 -13.85
N LEU A 316 -23.58 -17.63 -12.91
CA LEU A 316 -23.38 -17.37 -11.48
C LEU A 316 -21.90 -17.38 -11.09
N TYR A 317 -21.12 -18.30 -11.67
CA TYR A 317 -19.68 -18.34 -11.44
C TYR A 317 -18.96 -17.14 -12.05
N PHE A 318 -19.32 -16.74 -13.27
CA PHE A 318 -18.78 -15.54 -13.90
C PHE A 318 -18.98 -14.29 -13.02
N CYS A 319 -20.15 -14.16 -12.38
CA CYS A 319 -20.45 -13.08 -11.44
C CYS A 319 -19.72 -13.18 -10.09
N SER A 320 -19.07 -14.31 -9.75
CA SER A 320 -18.50 -14.54 -8.42
C SER A 320 -17.35 -13.57 -8.10
N LYS A 321 -17.04 -13.43 -6.81
CA LYS A 321 -15.98 -12.54 -6.31
C LYS A 321 -14.61 -12.89 -6.88
N GLU A 322 -14.34 -14.18 -7.08
CA GLU A 322 -13.08 -14.71 -7.59
C GLU A 322 -12.93 -14.53 -9.12
N ALA A 323 -14.05 -14.34 -9.82
CA ALA A 323 -14.11 -14.09 -11.26
C ALA A 323 -14.31 -12.58 -11.52
N MET A 324 -15.47 -12.19 -12.03
CA MET A 324 -15.73 -10.81 -12.47
C MET A 324 -16.25 -9.88 -11.37
N ASN A 325 -16.49 -10.40 -10.16
CA ASN A 325 -16.94 -9.65 -9.00
C ASN A 325 -18.16 -8.75 -9.28
N ILE A 326 -19.16 -9.33 -9.96
CA ILE A 326 -20.41 -8.63 -10.30
C ILE A 326 -21.34 -8.72 -9.09
N GLN A 327 -21.47 -7.61 -8.38
CA GLN A 327 -22.27 -7.49 -7.17
C GLN A 327 -23.77 -7.41 -7.49
N PHE A 328 -24.60 -7.77 -6.51
CA PHE A 328 -26.06 -7.73 -6.59
C PHE A 328 -26.70 -8.71 -7.59
N VAL A 329 -25.91 -9.58 -8.23
CA VAL A 329 -26.37 -10.62 -9.15
C VAL A 329 -26.26 -12.00 -8.50
N GLY A 330 -27.36 -12.44 -7.88
CA GLY A 330 -27.47 -13.75 -7.23
C GLY A 330 -28.20 -14.81 -8.07
N SER A 331 -28.25 -16.04 -7.56
CA SER A 331 -28.87 -17.19 -8.24
C SER A 331 -30.36 -17.00 -8.58
N SER A 332 -31.11 -16.28 -7.72
CA SER A 332 -32.51 -15.92 -7.99
C SER A 332 -32.63 -15.02 -9.22
N LEU A 333 -31.85 -13.92 -9.25
CA LEU A 333 -31.90 -12.96 -10.35
C LEU A 333 -31.46 -13.59 -11.67
N ILE A 334 -30.41 -14.42 -11.66
CA ILE A 334 -29.96 -15.15 -12.85
C ILE A 334 -31.06 -16.10 -13.35
N SER A 335 -31.78 -16.75 -12.43
CA SER A 335 -32.91 -17.61 -12.81
C SER A 335 -34.01 -16.79 -13.48
N ASP A 336 -34.40 -15.66 -12.89
CA ASP A 336 -35.42 -14.77 -13.44
C ASP A 336 -35.02 -14.23 -14.82
N LEU A 337 -33.77 -13.77 -14.98
CA LEU A 337 -33.25 -13.27 -16.26
C LEU A 337 -33.26 -14.35 -17.34
N TYR A 338 -32.81 -15.56 -17.01
CA TYR A 338 -32.76 -16.67 -17.96
C TYR A 338 -34.15 -17.18 -18.32
N ASP A 339 -35.03 -17.36 -17.33
CA ASP A 339 -36.37 -17.91 -17.54
C ASP A 339 -37.29 -16.93 -18.29
N ASN A 340 -37.03 -15.62 -18.21
CA ASN A 340 -37.67 -14.60 -19.05
C ASN A 340 -36.98 -14.39 -20.42
N GLY A 341 -35.97 -15.20 -20.75
CA GLY A 341 -35.25 -15.12 -22.04
C GLY A 341 -34.42 -13.85 -22.24
N LEU A 342 -34.09 -13.13 -21.16
CA LEU A 342 -33.29 -11.92 -21.21
C LEU A 342 -31.78 -12.21 -21.32
N ILE A 343 -31.35 -13.38 -20.85
CA ILE A 343 -29.96 -13.87 -20.99
C ILE A 343 -29.95 -15.35 -21.34
N SER A 344 -28.96 -15.76 -22.13
CA SER A 344 -28.70 -17.16 -22.51
C SER A 344 -27.25 -17.59 -22.27
N ASP A 345 -26.34 -16.63 -22.09
CA ASP A 345 -24.94 -16.85 -21.75
C ASP A 345 -24.35 -15.67 -20.96
N ILE A 346 -23.05 -15.75 -20.63
CA ILE A 346 -22.33 -14.70 -19.87
C ILE A 346 -22.20 -13.37 -20.64
N GLY A 347 -22.20 -13.41 -21.97
CA GLY A 347 -22.07 -12.22 -22.81
C GLY A 347 -23.34 -11.36 -22.78
N ASP A 348 -24.50 -11.99 -22.72
CA ASP A 348 -25.80 -11.31 -22.71
C ASP A 348 -25.99 -10.37 -21.50
N LEU A 349 -25.30 -10.62 -20.38
CA LEU A 349 -25.31 -9.74 -19.20
C LEU A 349 -24.99 -8.29 -19.56
N TYR A 350 -24.10 -8.07 -20.53
CA TYR A 350 -23.62 -6.74 -20.91
C TYR A 350 -24.55 -5.98 -21.87
N TYR A 351 -25.60 -6.64 -22.36
CA TYR A 351 -26.64 -6.05 -23.21
C TYR A 351 -27.93 -5.71 -22.43
N LEU A 352 -27.99 -6.07 -21.15
CA LEU A 352 -29.13 -5.74 -20.28
C LEU A 352 -29.28 -4.22 -20.13
N ASN A 353 -30.54 -3.78 -20.17
CA ASN A 353 -30.90 -2.38 -19.92
C ASN A 353 -31.83 -2.24 -18.71
N GLU A 354 -32.03 -0.99 -18.30
CA GLU A 354 -32.78 -0.66 -17.08
C GLU A 354 -34.24 -1.11 -17.17
N ASN A 355 -34.88 -0.98 -18.34
CA ASN A 355 -36.28 -1.37 -18.54
C ASN A 355 -36.45 -2.89 -18.39
N GLN A 356 -35.56 -3.68 -18.98
CA GLN A 356 -35.58 -5.14 -18.86
C GLN A 356 -35.49 -5.62 -17.41
N LEU A 357 -34.66 -4.96 -16.58
CA LEU A 357 -34.56 -5.30 -15.16
C LEU A 357 -35.81 -4.89 -14.35
N LYS A 358 -36.44 -3.76 -14.69
CA LYS A 358 -37.64 -3.27 -14.00
C LYS A 358 -38.86 -4.15 -14.22
N HIS A 359 -38.94 -4.85 -15.35
CA HIS A 359 -40.03 -5.79 -15.63
C HIS A 359 -39.93 -7.10 -14.82
N LEU A 360 -38.80 -7.35 -14.15
CA LEU A 360 -38.67 -8.49 -13.23
C LEU A 360 -39.29 -8.14 -11.87
N ASN A 361 -40.23 -8.98 -11.42
CA ASN A 361 -40.85 -8.86 -10.10
C ASN A 361 -39.75 -8.76 -9.02
N LYS A 362 -39.76 -7.68 -8.22
CA LYS A 362 -38.88 -7.37 -7.06
C LYS A 362 -37.67 -6.45 -7.29
N ILE A 363 -37.48 -5.80 -8.45
CA ILE A 363 -36.37 -4.84 -8.67
C ILE A 363 -36.87 -3.38 -8.69
N LYS A 364 -36.39 -2.55 -7.74
CA LYS A 364 -36.67 -1.09 -7.68
C LYS A 364 -35.60 -0.27 -8.44
N ASP A 365 -35.91 0.97 -8.82
CA ASP A 365 -35.04 1.87 -9.64
C ASP A 365 -33.59 2.02 -9.12
N LYS A 366 -33.39 2.12 -7.80
CA LYS A 366 -32.04 2.21 -7.22
C LYS A 366 -31.25 0.90 -7.32
N SER A 367 -31.92 -0.25 -7.38
CA SER A 367 -31.27 -1.55 -7.47
C SER A 367 -30.86 -1.90 -8.90
N SER A 368 -31.66 -1.55 -9.90
CA SER A 368 -31.33 -1.78 -11.32
C SER A 368 -30.05 -1.06 -11.73
N ASN A 369 -29.91 0.20 -11.33
CA ASN A 369 -28.72 1.01 -11.62
C ASN A 369 -27.45 0.44 -10.97
N ARG A 370 -27.53 -0.09 -9.74
CA ARG A 370 -26.39 -0.73 -9.06
C ARG A 370 -25.95 -2.02 -9.77
N ILE A 371 -26.90 -2.84 -10.20
CA ILE A 371 -26.64 -4.07 -10.96
C ILE A 371 -25.94 -3.74 -12.29
N LEU A 372 -26.53 -2.83 -13.09
CA LEU A 372 -25.97 -2.44 -14.38
C LEU A 372 -24.61 -1.77 -14.24
N SER A 373 -24.42 -0.93 -13.22
CA SER A 373 -23.12 -0.32 -12.92
C SER A 373 -22.07 -1.38 -12.56
N SER A 374 -22.41 -2.36 -11.73
CA SER A 374 -21.49 -3.44 -11.37
C SER A 374 -21.11 -4.30 -12.58
N ILE A 375 -22.07 -4.60 -13.47
CA ILE A 375 -21.80 -5.30 -14.73
C ILE A 375 -20.85 -4.46 -15.59
N ARG A 376 -21.16 -3.18 -15.83
CA ARG A 376 -20.31 -2.32 -16.68
C ARG A 376 -18.88 -2.17 -16.14
N THR A 377 -18.74 -1.98 -14.83
CA THR A 377 -17.43 -1.82 -14.18
C THR A 377 -16.58 -3.07 -14.31
N SER A 378 -17.20 -4.26 -14.26
CA SER A 378 -16.47 -5.54 -14.36
C SER A 378 -15.65 -5.70 -15.66
N LYS A 379 -15.99 -4.99 -16.74
CA LYS A 379 -15.22 -5.00 -18.00
C LYS A 379 -13.75 -4.61 -17.81
N GLY A 380 -13.44 -3.78 -16.81
CA GLY A 380 -12.09 -3.30 -16.52
C GLY A 380 -11.21 -4.29 -15.73
N ASN A 381 -11.74 -5.44 -15.32
CA ASN A 381 -11.01 -6.41 -14.51
C ASN A 381 -9.75 -6.96 -15.20
N SER A 382 -8.84 -7.53 -14.40
CA SER A 382 -7.57 -8.07 -14.89
C SER A 382 -7.77 -9.24 -15.88
N PRO A 383 -6.84 -9.47 -16.82
CA PRO A 383 -6.85 -10.65 -17.68
C PRO A 383 -6.95 -11.97 -16.90
N VAL A 384 -6.33 -12.08 -15.72
CA VAL A 384 -6.48 -13.25 -14.84
C VAL A 384 -7.93 -13.48 -14.43
N GLN A 385 -8.63 -12.44 -13.97
CA GLN A 385 -10.03 -12.54 -13.57
C GLN A 385 -10.95 -12.89 -14.74
N ILE A 386 -10.69 -12.31 -15.91
CA ILE A 386 -11.43 -12.62 -17.14
C ILE A 386 -11.25 -14.11 -17.49
N LEU A 387 -10.01 -14.61 -17.49
CA LEU A 387 -9.71 -16.01 -17.81
C LEU A 387 -10.35 -17.00 -16.80
N ILE A 388 -10.35 -16.66 -15.51
CA ILE A 388 -11.07 -17.42 -14.48
C ILE A 388 -12.57 -17.39 -14.78
N GLY A 389 -13.14 -16.22 -15.08
CA GLY A 389 -14.56 -16.04 -15.36
C GLY A 389 -15.07 -16.86 -16.54
N LEU A 390 -14.25 -17.07 -17.57
CA LEU A 390 -14.59 -17.94 -18.71
C LEU A 390 -14.87 -19.40 -18.29
N GLY A 391 -14.43 -19.82 -17.10
CA GLY A 391 -14.85 -21.09 -16.50
C GLY A 391 -14.21 -22.34 -17.12
N ILE A 392 -12.97 -22.23 -17.61
CA ILE A 392 -12.21 -23.36 -18.18
C ILE A 392 -11.98 -24.42 -17.10
N GLU A 393 -12.24 -25.69 -17.43
CA GLU A 393 -12.08 -26.80 -16.49
C GLU A 393 -10.63 -26.91 -15.98
N HIS A 394 -10.46 -27.16 -14.68
CA HIS A 394 -9.17 -27.20 -13.97
C HIS A 394 -8.38 -25.88 -13.92
N VAL A 395 -8.80 -24.81 -14.59
CA VAL A 395 -8.09 -23.51 -14.58
C VAL A 395 -8.61 -22.63 -13.44
N GLY A 396 -7.97 -22.73 -12.27
CA GLY A 396 -8.13 -21.77 -11.17
C GLY A 396 -7.11 -20.62 -11.26
N GLU A 397 -7.15 -19.70 -10.28
CA GLU A 397 -6.32 -18.48 -10.27
C GLU A 397 -4.82 -18.75 -10.49
N GLN A 398 -4.24 -19.74 -9.79
CA GLN A 398 -2.81 -20.06 -9.93
C GLN A 398 -2.45 -20.54 -11.33
N ILE A 399 -3.33 -21.29 -11.98
CA ILE A 399 -3.11 -21.79 -13.34
C ILE A 399 -3.33 -20.67 -14.35
N ALA A 400 -4.37 -19.84 -14.17
CA ALA A 400 -4.63 -18.67 -14.99
C ALA A 400 -3.42 -17.71 -15.03
N ARG A 401 -2.83 -17.40 -13.86
CA ARG A 401 -1.61 -16.58 -13.77
C ARG A 401 -0.43 -17.18 -14.51
N LYS A 402 -0.21 -18.50 -14.39
CA LYS A 402 0.88 -19.19 -15.09
C LYS A 402 0.69 -19.20 -16.61
N LEU A 403 -0.53 -19.44 -17.06
CA LEU A 403 -0.88 -19.38 -18.48
C LEU A 403 -0.63 -17.97 -19.03
N LEU A 404 -1.14 -16.94 -18.36
CA LEU A 404 -0.95 -15.56 -18.80
C LEU A 404 0.49 -15.07 -18.67
N ALA A 405 1.27 -15.59 -17.72
CA ALA A 405 2.70 -15.32 -17.67
C ALA A 405 3.47 -15.89 -18.87
N LYS A 406 3.04 -17.04 -19.42
CA LYS A 406 3.65 -17.66 -20.60
C LYS A 406 3.17 -17.06 -21.92
N PHE A 407 1.86 -16.86 -22.05
CA PHE A 407 1.21 -16.46 -23.30
C PHE A 407 0.98 -14.95 -23.40
N GLU A 408 1.23 -14.19 -22.34
CA GLU A 408 1.06 -12.75 -22.18
C GLU A 408 -0.40 -12.25 -22.18
N SER A 409 -1.27 -12.85 -23.00
CA SER A 409 -2.68 -12.44 -23.15
C SER A 409 -3.60 -13.65 -23.37
N ILE A 410 -4.91 -13.46 -23.11
CA ILE A 410 -5.92 -14.50 -23.39
C ILE A 410 -5.99 -14.77 -24.90
N LYS A 411 -5.87 -13.73 -25.73
CA LYS A 411 -5.89 -13.86 -27.19
C LYS A 411 -4.78 -14.77 -27.72
N ASN A 412 -3.58 -14.71 -27.13
CA ASN A 412 -2.49 -15.62 -27.50
C ASN A 412 -2.78 -17.04 -27.01
N LEU A 413 -3.29 -17.19 -25.79
CA LEU A 413 -3.67 -18.48 -25.23
C LEU A 413 -4.76 -19.18 -26.06
N MET A 414 -5.72 -18.43 -26.61
CA MET A 414 -6.77 -18.97 -27.50
C MET A 414 -6.21 -19.67 -28.74
N ASN A 415 -5.02 -19.25 -29.20
CA ASN A 415 -4.37 -19.79 -30.40
C ASN A 415 -3.29 -20.84 -30.07
N ALA A 416 -3.08 -21.17 -28.79
CA ALA A 416 -2.04 -22.09 -28.36
C ALA A 416 -2.38 -23.56 -28.70
N SER A 417 -1.35 -24.33 -29.07
CA SER A 417 -1.46 -25.78 -29.21
C SER A 417 -1.50 -26.48 -27.84
N ILE A 418 -1.89 -27.75 -27.81
CA ILE A 418 -1.87 -28.55 -26.58
C ILE A 418 -0.43 -28.64 -26.05
N GLU A 419 0.54 -28.81 -26.96
CA GLU A 419 1.97 -28.90 -26.66
C GLU A 419 2.50 -27.62 -26.02
N ASP A 420 2.10 -26.45 -26.53
CA ASP A 420 2.49 -25.15 -25.96
C ASP A 420 1.99 -24.97 -24.53
N VAL A 421 0.74 -25.39 -24.27
CA VAL A 421 0.13 -25.30 -22.94
C VAL A 421 0.76 -26.32 -21.98
N LEU A 422 1.07 -27.52 -22.46
CA LEU A 422 1.76 -28.56 -21.70
C LEU A 422 3.18 -28.14 -21.27
N ALA A 423 3.85 -27.32 -22.07
CA ALA A 423 5.19 -26.80 -21.77
C ALA A 423 5.22 -25.83 -20.56
N VAL A 424 4.07 -25.40 -20.03
CA VAL A 424 4.00 -24.52 -18.87
C VAL A 424 4.28 -25.30 -17.57
N PRO A 425 5.19 -24.83 -16.70
CA PRO A 425 5.56 -25.56 -15.48
C PRO A 425 4.39 -25.89 -14.54
N ASN A 426 4.26 -27.17 -14.20
CA ASN A 426 3.17 -27.75 -13.39
C ASN A 426 1.78 -27.72 -14.07
N ILE A 427 1.74 -27.70 -15.40
CA ILE A 427 0.53 -27.98 -16.18
C ILE A 427 0.66 -29.38 -16.77
N GLY A 428 -0.30 -30.25 -16.45
CA GLY A 428 -0.37 -31.62 -16.99
C GLY A 428 -1.29 -31.72 -18.20
N ALA A 429 -1.24 -32.87 -18.89
CA ALA A 429 -1.99 -33.12 -20.13
C ALA A 429 -3.50 -32.83 -20.00
N VAL A 430 -4.10 -33.19 -18.86
CA VAL A 430 -5.53 -32.93 -18.60
C VAL A 430 -5.87 -31.44 -18.68
N ILE A 431 -5.05 -30.57 -18.10
CA ILE A 431 -5.28 -29.11 -18.13
C ILE A 431 -5.05 -28.57 -19.55
N ALA A 432 -4.00 -29.03 -20.23
CA ALA A 432 -3.67 -28.60 -21.59
C ALA A 432 -4.80 -28.93 -22.57
N GLU A 433 -5.33 -30.15 -22.51
CA GLU A 433 -6.50 -30.57 -23.29
C GLU A 433 -7.74 -29.76 -22.93
N SER A 434 -8.02 -29.51 -21.64
CA SER A 434 -9.16 -28.70 -21.21
C SER A 434 -9.11 -27.27 -21.77
N VAL A 435 -7.94 -26.63 -21.74
CA VAL A 435 -7.74 -25.28 -22.28
C VAL A 435 -7.95 -25.26 -23.79
N HIS A 436 -7.30 -26.18 -24.53
CA HIS A 436 -7.42 -26.24 -25.98
C HIS A 436 -8.86 -26.54 -26.42
N ASN A 437 -9.47 -27.57 -25.84
CA ASN A 437 -10.84 -27.98 -26.17
C ASN A 437 -11.87 -26.89 -25.86
N PHE A 438 -11.67 -26.09 -24.81
CA PHE A 438 -12.57 -24.98 -24.48
C PHE A 438 -12.61 -23.95 -25.61
N PHE A 439 -11.46 -23.49 -26.10
CA PHE A 439 -11.39 -22.46 -27.13
C PHE A 439 -11.78 -22.96 -28.52
N GLN A 440 -11.75 -24.27 -28.78
CA GLN A 440 -12.23 -24.83 -30.04
C GLN A 440 -13.75 -24.95 -30.16
N GLN A 441 -14.49 -24.85 -29.05
CA GLN A 441 -15.95 -25.01 -29.06
C GLN A 441 -16.67 -23.82 -29.72
N PRO A 442 -17.54 -24.04 -30.74
CA PRO A 442 -18.20 -22.95 -31.47
C PRO A 442 -18.99 -21.97 -30.59
N HIS A 443 -19.66 -22.47 -29.55
CA HIS A 443 -20.42 -21.62 -28.64
C HIS A 443 -19.55 -20.75 -27.74
N LYS A 444 -18.40 -21.27 -27.28
CA LYS A 444 -17.44 -20.48 -26.50
C LYS A 444 -16.81 -19.39 -27.37
N LYS A 445 -16.53 -19.68 -28.64
CA LYS A 445 -16.12 -18.66 -29.62
C LYS A 445 -17.18 -17.56 -29.78
N SER A 446 -18.46 -17.92 -29.88
CA SER A 446 -19.57 -16.95 -29.94
C SER A 446 -19.65 -16.06 -28.69
N VAL A 447 -19.53 -16.66 -27.50
CA VAL A 447 -19.52 -15.92 -26.22
C VAL A 447 -18.34 -14.95 -26.14
N ILE A 448 -17.13 -15.40 -26.51
CA ILE A 448 -15.94 -14.54 -26.54
C ILE A 448 -16.16 -13.37 -27.48
N HIS A 449 -16.74 -13.60 -28.66
CA HIS A 449 -17.03 -12.55 -29.61
C HIS A 449 -18.07 -11.54 -29.09
N LYS A 450 -19.11 -11.99 -28.38
CA LYS A 450 -20.05 -11.08 -27.68
C LYS A 450 -19.31 -10.21 -26.65
N LEU A 451 -18.41 -10.80 -25.86
CA LEU A 451 -17.62 -10.08 -24.87
C LEU A 451 -16.68 -9.04 -25.53
N GLU A 452 -16.00 -9.40 -26.62
CA GLU A 452 -15.21 -8.46 -27.43
C GLU A 452 -16.04 -7.26 -27.89
N ASN A 453 -17.24 -7.52 -28.44
CA ASN A 453 -18.14 -6.48 -28.96
C ASN A 453 -18.63 -5.49 -27.89
N VAL A 454 -18.69 -5.92 -26.63
CA VAL A 454 -19.04 -5.02 -25.51
C VAL A 454 -17.82 -4.36 -24.86
N GLY A 455 -16.61 -4.57 -25.39
CA GLY A 455 -15.40 -3.86 -25.00
C GLY A 455 -14.44 -4.62 -24.08
N PHE A 456 -14.52 -5.96 -24.02
CA PHE A 456 -13.46 -6.75 -23.39
C PHE A 456 -12.20 -6.77 -24.25
N ASP A 457 -11.07 -6.42 -23.67
CA ASP A 457 -9.76 -6.49 -24.33
C ASP A 457 -9.04 -7.79 -23.96
N PHE A 458 -9.20 -8.83 -24.78
CA PHE A 458 -8.47 -10.10 -24.62
C PHE A 458 -7.00 -10.02 -25.06
N SER A 459 -6.58 -8.91 -25.68
CA SER A 459 -5.18 -8.63 -26.03
C SER A 459 -4.42 -7.91 -24.92
N LYS A 460 -5.13 -7.37 -23.92
CA LYS A 460 -4.55 -6.77 -22.72
C LYS A 460 -3.59 -7.75 -22.05
N LYS A 461 -2.35 -7.31 -21.83
CA LYS A 461 -1.38 -8.08 -21.06
C LYS A 461 -1.76 -8.07 -19.59
N ASP A 462 -1.48 -9.18 -18.89
CA ASP A 462 -1.58 -9.23 -17.43
C ASP A 462 -0.39 -8.49 -16.80
N GLU A 463 -0.33 -7.18 -17.03
CA GLU A 463 0.63 -6.31 -16.39
C GLU A 463 0.03 -5.79 -15.08
N PRO A 464 0.79 -5.83 -13.97
CA PRO A 464 0.36 -5.19 -12.75
C PRO A 464 0.05 -3.72 -13.02
N GLU A 465 -1.07 -3.20 -12.50
CA GLU A 465 -1.27 -1.75 -12.52
C GLU A 465 -0.07 -1.07 -11.85
N LEU A 466 0.52 -0.13 -12.59
CA LEU A 466 1.56 0.74 -12.06
C LEU A 466 0.98 1.52 -10.88
N ILE A 467 1.41 1.17 -9.67
CA ILE A 467 1.15 1.97 -8.47
C ILE A 467 1.85 3.32 -8.65
N ASN A 468 3.12 3.29 -9.10
CA ASN A 468 3.91 4.49 -9.43
C ASN A 468 5.21 4.11 -10.19
N ASN A 469 6.00 5.10 -10.60
CA ASN A 469 7.26 4.90 -11.36
C ASN A 469 8.54 5.09 -10.52
N SER A 470 8.58 4.65 -9.25
CA SER A 470 9.74 4.84 -8.35
C SER A 470 10.99 4.10 -8.77
N LEU A 471 10.84 2.97 -9.42
CA LEU A 471 11.91 2.09 -9.88
C LEU A 471 12.09 2.18 -11.40
N ASN A 472 11.59 3.23 -12.04
CA ASN A 472 11.73 3.43 -13.48
C ASN A 472 13.20 3.32 -13.92
N GLY A 473 13.45 2.54 -14.97
CA GLY A 473 14.80 2.25 -15.48
C GLY A 473 15.67 1.36 -14.59
N LYS A 474 15.18 0.86 -13.45
CA LYS A 474 15.93 -0.08 -12.60
C LYS A 474 15.66 -1.53 -12.99
N ILE A 475 16.72 -2.32 -13.10
CA ILE A 475 16.66 -3.76 -13.39
C ILE A 475 17.02 -4.54 -12.13
N PHE A 476 16.08 -5.35 -11.65
CA PHE A 476 16.26 -6.20 -10.47
C PHE A 476 16.44 -7.66 -10.87
N VAL A 477 17.41 -8.33 -10.25
CA VAL A 477 17.59 -9.78 -10.33
C VAL A 477 17.45 -10.34 -8.92
N PHE A 478 16.69 -11.42 -8.78
CA PHE A 478 16.49 -12.10 -7.50
C PHE A 478 17.23 -13.44 -7.49
N THR A 479 17.90 -13.76 -6.38
CA THR A 479 18.57 -15.06 -6.15
C THR A 479 18.39 -15.53 -4.71
N GLY A 480 18.32 -16.85 -4.51
CA GLY A 480 18.01 -17.45 -3.19
C GLY A 480 16.52 -17.39 -2.84
N THR A 481 16.15 -18.00 -1.71
CA THR A 481 14.78 -17.98 -1.18
C THR A 481 14.61 -16.73 -0.32
N LEU A 482 13.63 -15.90 -0.65
CA LEU A 482 13.22 -14.73 0.15
C LEU A 482 12.40 -15.23 1.36
N SER A 483 12.66 -14.71 2.56
CA SER A 483 12.08 -15.12 3.84
C SER A 483 10.69 -14.52 4.11
N SER A 484 10.41 -13.31 3.59
CA SER A 484 9.18 -12.56 3.85
C SER A 484 8.26 -12.42 2.64
N LEU A 485 8.78 -12.55 1.42
CA LEU A 485 8.02 -12.48 0.16
C LEU A 485 8.26 -13.71 -0.70
N LYS A 486 7.29 -14.11 -1.54
CA LYS A 486 7.61 -15.00 -2.65
C LYS A 486 8.34 -14.22 -3.73
N ARG A 487 9.24 -14.89 -4.45
CA ARG A 487 10.01 -14.26 -5.54
C ARG A 487 9.12 -13.62 -6.60
N GLU A 488 8.00 -14.25 -6.93
CA GLU A 488 7.03 -13.68 -7.89
C GLU A 488 6.33 -12.44 -7.35
N ASP A 489 6.02 -12.40 -6.04
CA ASP A 489 5.44 -11.21 -5.41
C ASP A 489 6.45 -10.05 -5.39
N ALA A 490 7.72 -10.34 -5.12
CA ALA A 490 8.80 -9.36 -5.19
C ALA A 490 9.00 -8.84 -6.63
N LYS A 491 8.93 -9.72 -7.63
CA LYS A 491 8.99 -9.33 -9.05
C LYS A 491 7.79 -8.47 -9.45
N MET A 492 6.60 -8.81 -8.97
CA MET A 492 5.39 -8.01 -9.18
C MET A 492 5.53 -6.63 -8.54
N LYS A 493 6.00 -6.55 -7.29
CA LYS A 493 6.26 -5.27 -6.63
C LYS A 493 7.21 -4.39 -7.43
N VAL A 494 8.32 -4.93 -7.93
CA VAL A 494 9.25 -4.17 -8.77
C VAL A 494 8.54 -3.62 -10.02
N LYS A 495 7.71 -4.43 -10.69
CA LYS A 495 6.93 -4.02 -11.86
C LYS A 495 5.87 -2.98 -11.54
N MET A 496 5.13 -3.13 -10.43
CA MET A 496 4.13 -2.16 -9.95
C MET A 496 4.75 -0.79 -9.63
N LEU A 497 6.04 -0.77 -9.31
CA LEU A 497 6.83 0.42 -9.02
C LEU A 497 7.57 0.96 -10.27
N GLY A 498 7.32 0.41 -11.46
CA GLY A 498 7.90 0.87 -12.73
C GLY A 498 9.30 0.31 -13.04
N GLY A 499 9.80 -0.60 -12.21
CA GLY A 499 11.06 -1.30 -12.46
C GLY A 499 10.87 -2.55 -13.33
N THR A 500 11.98 -3.07 -13.84
CA THR A 500 12.00 -4.31 -14.61
C THR A 500 12.72 -5.41 -13.84
N THR A 501 12.40 -6.66 -14.16
CA THR A 501 13.04 -7.82 -13.55
C THR A 501 13.69 -8.69 -14.61
N SER A 502 14.87 -9.21 -14.31
CA SER A 502 15.62 -10.13 -15.15
C SER A 502 15.94 -11.41 -14.38
N ASP A 503 16.01 -12.53 -15.09
CA ASP A 503 16.48 -13.79 -14.52
C ASP A 503 18.01 -13.95 -14.62
N THR A 504 18.70 -13.05 -15.31
CA THR A 504 20.15 -13.10 -15.50
C THR A 504 20.84 -11.82 -15.03
N ILE A 505 22.04 -11.97 -14.45
CA ILE A 505 22.91 -10.85 -14.10
C ILE A 505 23.67 -10.41 -15.36
N SER A 506 23.46 -9.16 -15.77
CA SER A 506 24.16 -8.44 -16.84
C SER A 506 24.81 -7.16 -16.31
N LYS A 507 25.61 -6.48 -17.14
CA LYS A 507 26.16 -5.15 -16.80
C LYS A 507 25.08 -4.08 -16.62
N GLU A 508 23.86 -4.30 -17.13
CA GLU A 508 22.73 -3.37 -16.97
C GLU A 508 21.94 -3.65 -15.69
N THR A 509 22.25 -4.73 -14.96
CA THR A 509 21.54 -5.06 -13.72
C THR A 509 21.84 -4.01 -12.67
N SER A 510 20.81 -3.28 -12.23
CA SER A 510 20.93 -2.25 -11.19
C SER A 510 21.08 -2.87 -9.81
N TYR A 511 20.28 -3.91 -9.50
CA TYR A 511 20.26 -4.53 -8.19
C TYR A 511 20.18 -6.06 -8.28
N LEU A 512 20.99 -6.73 -7.48
CA LEU A 512 20.78 -8.12 -7.12
C LEU A 512 20.18 -8.19 -5.71
N VAL A 513 18.96 -8.69 -5.56
CA VAL A 513 18.41 -9.05 -4.26
C VAL A 513 18.79 -10.49 -3.96
N ALA A 514 19.64 -10.68 -2.95
CA ALA A 514 20.22 -11.97 -2.61
C ALA A 514 20.04 -12.29 -1.12
N THR A 515 19.60 -13.51 -0.84
CA THR A 515 19.60 -14.07 0.54
C THR A 515 20.78 -14.99 0.81
N GLU A 516 21.50 -15.42 -0.23
CA GLU A 516 22.66 -16.30 -0.13
C GLU A 516 23.86 -15.77 -0.92
N THR A 517 25.03 -15.78 -0.29
CA THR A 517 26.29 -15.28 -0.85
C THR A 517 26.99 -16.29 -1.77
N ASN A 518 26.58 -17.57 -1.76
CA ASN A 518 27.24 -18.63 -2.52
C ASN A 518 26.69 -18.87 -3.93
N SER A 519 25.60 -18.21 -4.33
CA SER A 519 24.98 -18.44 -5.64
C SER A 519 25.84 -17.96 -6.81
N ALA A 520 25.74 -18.62 -7.97
CA ALA A 520 26.44 -18.22 -9.19
C ALA A 520 26.11 -16.77 -9.61
N LYS A 521 24.86 -16.34 -9.37
CA LYS A 521 24.40 -14.96 -9.60
C LYS A 521 25.07 -13.97 -8.64
N TYR A 522 25.23 -14.32 -7.36
CA TYR A 522 25.94 -13.49 -6.39
C TYR A 522 27.40 -13.29 -6.78
N LYS A 523 28.13 -14.38 -7.07
CA LYS A 523 29.53 -14.30 -7.51
C LYS A 523 29.68 -13.45 -8.78
N LYS A 524 28.78 -13.61 -9.74
CA LYS A 524 28.77 -12.80 -10.97
C LYS A 524 28.47 -11.33 -10.68
N ALA A 525 27.52 -11.02 -9.79
CA ALA A 525 27.18 -9.66 -9.38
C ALA A 525 28.36 -8.95 -8.69
N VAL A 526 29.06 -9.64 -7.79
CA VAL A 526 30.29 -9.13 -7.15
C VAL A 526 31.36 -8.83 -8.21
N ALA A 527 31.60 -9.75 -9.14
CA ALA A 527 32.64 -9.60 -10.16
C ALA A 527 32.41 -8.40 -11.11
N ILE A 528 31.15 -8.06 -11.40
CA ILE A 528 30.80 -6.93 -12.28
C ILE A 528 30.44 -5.65 -11.53
N GLY A 529 30.44 -5.67 -10.19
CA GLY A 529 30.12 -4.51 -9.35
C GLY A 529 28.63 -4.16 -9.27
N THR A 530 27.72 -5.10 -9.53
CA THR A 530 26.27 -4.90 -9.34
C THR A 530 25.95 -4.72 -7.86
N LYS A 531 25.10 -3.73 -7.52
CA LYS A 531 24.72 -3.46 -6.14
C LYS A 531 23.89 -4.62 -5.58
N ILE A 532 24.34 -5.20 -4.48
CA ILE A 532 23.68 -6.33 -3.83
C ILE A 532 22.85 -5.81 -2.65
N LEU A 533 21.57 -6.16 -2.62
CA LEU A 533 20.63 -5.84 -1.55
C LEU A 533 20.25 -7.13 -0.82
N SER A 534 20.15 -7.06 0.50
CA SER A 534 19.37 -8.05 1.24
C SER A 534 17.87 -7.83 0.97
N GLU A 535 17.04 -8.83 1.30
CA GLU A 535 15.59 -8.67 1.25
C GLU A 535 15.09 -7.51 2.14
N THR A 536 15.71 -7.33 3.31
CA THR A 536 15.41 -6.21 4.21
C THR A 536 15.78 -4.87 3.60
N ASP A 537 16.88 -4.78 2.85
CA ASP A 537 17.28 -3.53 2.18
C ASP A 537 16.33 -3.20 1.04
N PHE A 538 15.85 -4.21 0.31
CA PHE A 538 14.85 -4.05 -0.76
C PHE A 538 13.54 -3.49 -0.21
N LEU A 539 13.02 -4.07 0.89
CA LEU A 539 11.79 -3.59 1.54
C LEU A 539 11.95 -2.20 2.16
N THR A 540 13.12 -1.92 2.74
CA THR A 540 13.42 -0.60 3.32
C THR A 540 13.52 0.47 2.24
N MET A 541 14.17 0.17 1.12
CA MET A 541 14.21 1.06 -0.06
C MET A 541 12.80 1.38 -0.58
N GLU A 542 11.94 0.38 -0.74
CA GLU A 542 10.52 0.56 -1.11
C GLU A 542 9.83 1.57 -0.18
N LYS A 543 9.90 1.34 1.14
CA LYS A 543 9.25 2.18 2.15
C LYS A 543 9.75 3.63 2.14
N ILE A 544 11.06 3.85 2.01
CA ILE A 544 11.63 5.21 1.95
C ILE A 544 11.12 5.93 0.71
N ILE A 545 11.20 5.27 -0.45
CA ILE A 545 10.81 5.91 -1.70
C ILE A 545 9.33 6.31 -1.65
N ASP A 546 8.46 5.41 -1.19
CA ASP A 546 7.03 5.71 -1.06
C ASP A 546 6.76 6.80 -0.02
N SER A 547 7.43 6.76 1.14
CA SER A 547 7.31 7.79 2.18
C SER A 547 7.71 9.17 1.66
N LEU A 548 8.90 9.30 1.06
CA LEU A 548 9.40 10.57 0.53
C LEU A 548 8.52 11.11 -0.60
N LYS A 549 8.05 10.26 -1.52
CA LYS A 549 7.09 10.66 -2.55
C LYS A 549 5.81 11.21 -1.96
N ASN A 550 5.26 10.54 -0.94
CA ASN A 550 4.02 10.97 -0.31
C ASN A 550 4.23 12.29 0.43
N ILE A 551 5.37 12.50 1.08
CA ILE A 551 5.73 13.79 1.65
C ILE A 551 5.77 14.87 0.57
N PHE A 552 6.45 14.66 -0.55
CA PHE A 552 6.50 15.67 -1.62
C PHE A 552 5.10 16.00 -2.15
N LYS A 553 4.24 15.00 -2.32
CA LYS A 553 2.83 15.20 -2.68
C LYS A 553 2.05 15.98 -1.62
N LEU A 554 2.27 15.73 -0.33
CA LEU A 554 1.62 16.47 0.77
C LEU A 554 1.94 17.97 0.74
N TYR A 555 3.07 18.37 0.15
CA TYR A 555 3.47 19.77 -0.03
C TYR A 555 3.01 20.36 -1.38
N GLY A 556 2.26 19.59 -2.18
CA GLY A 556 1.77 20.01 -3.48
C GLY A 556 2.78 19.94 -4.62
N PHE A 557 3.89 19.20 -4.45
CA PHE A 557 4.90 19.03 -5.50
C PHE A 557 4.48 17.96 -6.51
N GLU A 558 4.76 18.20 -7.80
CA GLU A 558 4.42 17.31 -8.91
C GLU A 558 5.66 16.54 -9.42
N PRO A 559 5.52 15.29 -9.87
CA PRO A 559 6.65 14.54 -10.43
C PRO A 559 7.09 15.12 -11.79
N LEU A 560 8.40 15.24 -12.00
CA LEU A 560 9.01 15.56 -13.28
C LEU A 560 10.30 14.77 -13.46
N GLU A 561 10.45 14.07 -14.57
CA GLU A 561 11.70 13.40 -14.94
C GLU A 561 12.30 14.03 -16.19
N THR A 562 13.57 14.44 -16.09
CA THR A 562 14.37 14.93 -17.22
C THR A 562 15.25 13.81 -17.79
N PRO A 563 15.75 13.92 -19.03
CA PRO A 563 16.63 12.92 -19.63
C PRO A 563 17.90 12.67 -18.80
N HIS A 564 18.38 11.42 -18.80
CA HIS A 564 19.67 11.05 -18.19
C HIS A 564 20.88 11.50 -19.03
N VAL A 565 20.68 11.61 -20.34
CA VAL A 565 21.66 12.09 -21.32
C VAL A 565 21.22 13.48 -21.78
N GLU A 566 22.08 14.47 -21.60
CA GLU A 566 21.88 15.84 -22.04
C GLU A 566 22.92 16.20 -23.12
N TYR A 567 22.64 17.23 -23.92
CA TYR A 567 23.69 17.82 -24.74
C TYR A 567 24.77 18.42 -23.83
N ALA A 568 26.05 18.23 -24.16
CA ALA A 568 27.15 18.71 -23.32
C ALA A 568 27.02 20.21 -23.00
N LYS A 569 26.62 21.03 -23.98
CA LYS A 569 26.37 22.47 -23.83
C LYS A 569 25.31 22.86 -22.78
N VAL A 570 24.44 21.94 -22.36
CA VAL A 570 23.41 22.21 -21.34
C VAL A 570 24.02 22.22 -19.94
N LEU A 571 24.96 21.31 -19.69
CA LEU A 571 25.58 21.11 -18.37
C LEU A 571 26.95 21.77 -18.25
N MET A 572 27.58 22.10 -19.38
CA MET A 572 28.86 22.80 -19.40
C MET A 572 28.67 24.31 -19.18
N ASN A 573 29.53 24.88 -18.34
CA ASN A 573 29.72 26.32 -18.19
C ASN A 573 31.15 26.66 -18.61
N GLU A 574 31.34 27.78 -19.30
CA GLU A 574 32.67 28.27 -19.73
C GLU A 574 33.56 28.67 -18.54
N GLU A 575 32.98 28.91 -17.36
CA GLU A 575 33.68 29.44 -16.17
C GLU A 575 34.10 28.39 -15.12
N ILE A 576 33.81 27.09 -15.30
CA ILE A 576 33.95 26.09 -14.22
C ILE A 576 34.76 24.86 -14.65
N ASP A 577 36.02 24.82 -14.22
CA ASP A 577 36.99 23.75 -14.56
C ASP A 577 36.78 22.43 -13.78
N ASP A 578 36.16 22.47 -12.59
CA ASP A 578 36.03 21.29 -11.73
C ASP A 578 34.73 20.49 -11.93
N VAL A 579 33.64 21.11 -12.41
CA VAL A 579 32.44 20.38 -12.82
C VAL A 579 32.76 19.51 -14.04
N GLN A 580 33.60 20.01 -14.96
CA GLN A 580 34.03 19.24 -16.13
C GLN A 580 34.76 17.95 -15.78
N LYS A 581 35.55 17.94 -14.71
CA LYS A 581 36.26 16.76 -14.20
C LYS A 581 35.32 15.69 -13.61
N GLN A 582 34.05 16.03 -13.36
CA GLN A 582 33.04 15.14 -12.80
C GLN A 582 32.08 14.57 -13.86
N LEU A 583 32.20 14.94 -15.14
CA LEU A 583 31.25 14.57 -16.18
C LEU A 583 31.67 13.32 -16.95
N TYR A 584 30.73 12.41 -17.19
CA TYR A 584 30.86 11.41 -18.25
C TYR A 584 30.38 12.00 -19.57
N ARG A 585 31.31 12.50 -20.39
CA ARG A 585 31.04 13.10 -21.70
C ARG A 585 31.50 12.17 -22.82
N PHE A 586 30.69 12.04 -23.87
CA PHE A 586 30.97 11.16 -25.00
C PHE A 586 30.20 11.62 -26.25
N LEU A 587 30.58 11.07 -27.40
CA LEU A 587 29.80 11.19 -28.63
C LEU A 587 28.80 10.03 -28.70
N ASP A 588 27.54 10.34 -28.95
CA ASP A 588 26.54 9.28 -29.19
C ASP A 588 26.64 8.71 -30.61
N ASN A 589 25.79 7.74 -30.95
CA ASN A 589 25.77 7.11 -32.28
C ASN A 589 25.53 8.11 -33.44
N GLY A 590 24.91 9.26 -33.14
CA GLY A 590 24.69 10.35 -34.09
C GLY A 590 25.85 11.35 -34.14
N LYS A 591 26.98 11.05 -33.49
CA LYS A 591 28.12 11.97 -33.31
C LYS A 591 27.76 13.27 -32.59
N ARG A 592 26.72 13.26 -31.76
CA ARG A 592 26.33 14.41 -30.94
C ARG A 592 27.13 14.40 -29.65
N ASP A 593 27.61 15.57 -29.25
CA ASP A 593 28.34 15.76 -28.01
C ASP A 593 27.38 15.81 -26.82
N VAL A 594 27.41 14.72 -26.03
CA VAL A 594 26.46 14.46 -24.96
C VAL A 594 27.16 14.13 -23.65
N VAL A 595 26.41 14.24 -22.57
CA VAL A 595 26.90 14.06 -21.21
C VAL A 595 25.83 13.38 -20.35
N LEU A 596 26.26 12.52 -19.42
CA LEU A 596 25.38 12.02 -18.37
C LEU A 596 25.13 13.11 -17.33
N ARG A 597 23.87 13.32 -16.94
CA ARG A 597 23.52 14.32 -15.92
C ARG A 597 24.19 14.03 -14.58
N TYR A 598 24.77 15.06 -13.96
CA TYR A 598 25.41 14.97 -12.64
C TYR A 598 24.55 15.58 -11.51
N ASP A 599 23.47 16.27 -11.89
CA ASP A 599 22.45 16.90 -11.06
C ASP A 599 21.08 16.94 -11.80
N HIS A 600 19.97 17.14 -11.08
CA HIS A 600 18.65 17.33 -11.71
C HIS A 600 18.24 18.81 -11.90
N THR A 601 18.87 19.74 -11.19
CA THR A 601 18.52 21.18 -11.16
C THR A 601 18.81 21.90 -12.48
N VAL A 602 19.94 21.62 -13.14
CA VAL A 602 20.32 22.23 -14.43
C VAL A 602 19.41 21.74 -15.56
N PRO A 603 19.15 20.42 -15.71
CA PRO A 603 18.11 19.93 -16.63
C PRO A 603 16.73 20.53 -16.36
N LEU A 604 16.36 20.71 -15.09
CA LEU A 604 15.10 21.37 -14.72
C LEU A 604 15.06 22.81 -15.23
N ALA A 605 16.12 23.60 -15.01
CA ALA A 605 16.17 24.99 -15.45
C ALA A 605 15.97 25.11 -16.97
N ARG A 606 16.60 24.20 -17.75
CA ARG A 606 16.36 24.09 -19.21
C ARG A 606 14.90 23.79 -19.51
N PHE A 607 14.34 22.75 -18.87
CA PHE A 607 12.97 22.32 -19.08
C PHE A 607 11.96 23.45 -18.80
N VAL A 608 12.14 24.16 -17.69
CA VAL A 608 11.24 25.25 -17.29
C VAL A 608 11.28 26.40 -18.28
N VAL A 609 12.46 26.77 -18.77
CA VAL A 609 12.60 27.81 -19.79
C VAL A 609 11.89 27.42 -21.08
N GLN A 610 12.04 26.17 -21.52
CA GLN A 610 11.42 25.67 -22.75
C GLN A 610 9.89 25.56 -22.66
N ASN A 611 9.35 25.36 -21.45
CA ASN A 611 7.92 25.15 -21.21
C ASN A 611 7.28 26.32 -20.44
N LYS A 612 7.93 27.49 -20.38
CA LYS A 612 7.50 28.62 -19.55
C LYS A 612 6.07 29.07 -19.85
N SER A 613 5.61 28.96 -21.09
CA SER A 613 4.27 29.35 -21.53
C SER A 613 3.15 28.42 -21.02
N THR A 614 3.46 27.15 -20.74
CA THR A 614 2.50 26.15 -20.28
C THR A 614 2.54 25.97 -18.77
N LEU A 615 3.72 26.18 -18.16
CA LEU A 615 3.90 26.08 -16.72
C LEU A 615 3.23 27.23 -15.95
N LYS A 616 2.74 26.92 -14.75
CA LYS A 616 2.22 27.89 -13.79
C LYS A 616 3.21 28.10 -12.66
N PHE A 617 3.46 29.36 -12.34
CA PHE A 617 4.44 29.76 -11.32
C PHE A 617 3.77 30.27 -10.04
N PRO A 618 4.29 29.92 -8.85
CA PRO A 618 5.49 29.12 -8.63
C PRO A 618 5.30 27.64 -9.04
N TYR A 619 6.29 27.08 -9.73
CA TYR A 619 6.27 25.70 -10.20
C TYR A 619 7.04 24.81 -9.22
N LYS A 620 6.32 23.89 -8.57
CA LYS A 620 6.85 22.96 -7.56
C LYS A 620 6.96 21.56 -8.13
N ARG A 621 8.18 21.01 -8.17
CA ARG A 621 8.45 19.68 -8.75
C ARG A 621 9.29 18.81 -7.83
N TYR A 622 9.11 17.50 -7.90
CA TYR A 622 10.09 16.53 -7.43
C TYR A 622 10.53 15.57 -8.55
N SER A 623 11.75 15.05 -8.47
CA SER A 623 12.31 14.01 -9.35
C SER A 623 12.99 12.95 -8.51
N ILE A 624 12.91 11.71 -8.99
CA ILE A 624 13.63 10.58 -8.42
C ILE A 624 14.39 9.95 -9.56
N GLY A 625 15.71 9.95 -9.48
CA GLY A 625 16.51 9.38 -10.55
C GLY A 625 17.99 9.42 -10.29
N ASN A 626 18.72 8.78 -11.21
CA ASN A 626 20.15 8.66 -11.12
C ASN A 626 20.86 9.93 -11.55
N VAL A 627 21.96 10.20 -10.86
CA VAL A 627 23.01 11.12 -11.28
C VAL A 627 24.33 10.39 -11.38
N PHE A 628 25.21 10.89 -12.25
CA PHE A 628 26.50 10.29 -12.55
C PHE A 628 27.62 11.28 -12.27
N ARG A 629 28.62 10.86 -11.49
CA ARG A 629 29.79 11.69 -11.15
C ARG A 629 31.07 10.90 -11.37
N ALA A 630 31.99 11.44 -12.16
CA ALA A 630 33.30 10.88 -12.44
C ALA A 630 34.31 11.11 -11.29
N GLU A 631 33.83 11.14 -10.04
CA GLU A 631 34.66 11.28 -8.84
C GLU A 631 35.13 9.90 -8.33
N SER A 632 36.11 9.91 -7.42
CA SER A 632 36.44 8.72 -6.63
C SER A 632 35.22 8.30 -5.80
N PRO A 633 34.81 7.02 -5.83
CA PRO A 633 33.66 6.54 -5.08
C PRO A 633 33.79 6.81 -3.58
N GLN A 634 32.69 7.25 -2.96
CA GLN A 634 32.56 7.40 -1.50
C GLN A 634 31.41 6.50 -1.02
N VAL A 635 31.39 6.20 0.29
CA VAL A 635 30.29 5.45 0.90
C VAL A 635 28.96 6.14 0.61
N GLY A 636 28.04 5.40 -0.03
CA GLY A 636 26.71 5.88 -0.43
C GLY A 636 26.71 6.92 -1.58
N ARG A 637 27.87 7.28 -2.14
CA ARG A 637 28.00 8.18 -3.30
C ARG A 637 29.01 7.57 -4.28
N TYR A 638 28.53 6.58 -5.02
CA TYR A 638 29.28 5.90 -6.08
C TYR A 638 29.29 6.75 -7.37
N ARG A 639 29.87 6.23 -8.45
CA ARG A 639 29.90 6.91 -9.76
C ARG A 639 28.52 7.09 -10.37
N GLU A 640 27.56 6.25 -9.98
CA GLU A 640 26.13 6.38 -10.22
C GLU A 640 25.43 6.23 -8.86
N PHE A 641 24.49 7.12 -8.55
CA PHE A 641 23.68 7.02 -7.33
C PHE A 641 22.33 7.72 -7.50
N THR A 642 21.36 7.33 -6.66
CA THR A 642 19.97 7.79 -6.73
C THR A 642 19.77 9.01 -5.83
N GLN A 643 19.15 10.05 -6.39
CA GLN A 643 18.79 11.26 -5.68
C GLN A 643 17.30 11.57 -5.78
N PHE A 644 16.77 12.19 -4.73
CA PHE A 644 15.42 12.73 -4.62
C PHE A 644 15.54 14.24 -4.62
N ASP A 645 15.28 14.85 -5.76
CA ASP A 645 15.42 16.29 -5.95
C ASP A 645 14.05 16.94 -5.92
N PHE A 646 13.93 18.09 -5.27
CA PHE A 646 12.70 18.86 -5.25
C PHE A 646 12.99 20.36 -5.26
N ASP A 647 12.22 21.08 -6.06
CA ASP A 647 12.48 22.47 -6.38
C ASP A 647 11.20 23.27 -6.52
N CYS A 648 11.28 24.54 -6.15
CA CYS A 648 10.29 25.58 -6.37
C CYS A 648 10.91 26.66 -7.27
N ILE A 649 10.35 26.87 -8.46
CA ILE A 649 10.82 27.88 -9.41
C ILE A 649 9.77 28.98 -9.57
N GLY A 650 10.23 30.23 -9.74
CA GLY A 650 9.39 31.40 -9.95
C GLY A 650 8.87 32.05 -8.66
N SER A 651 9.56 31.84 -7.54
CA SER A 651 9.30 32.54 -6.27
C SER A 651 10.59 33.15 -5.70
N ASP A 652 10.61 34.47 -5.61
CA ASP A 652 11.63 35.33 -4.99
C ASP A 652 11.49 35.42 -3.46
N SER A 653 10.42 34.84 -2.92
CA SER A 653 10.09 34.90 -1.50
C SER A 653 10.91 33.91 -0.66
N LEU A 654 11.39 34.36 0.50
CA LEU A 654 12.05 33.54 1.53
C LEU A 654 11.18 32.36 2.02
N PHE A 655 9.87 32.43 1.83
CA PHE A 655 8.96 31.35 2.20
C PHE A 655 9.13 30.11 1.35
N ALA A 656 9.56 30.26 0.09
CA ALA A 656 9.93 29.11 -0.72
C ALA A 656 11.12 28.37 -0.10
N ASP A 657 12.10 29.09 0.45
CA ASP A 657 13.26 28.49 1.13
C ASP A 657 12.85 27.76 2.40
N ILE A 658 12.00 28.39 3.22
CA ILE A 658 11.47 27.81 4.46
C ILE A 658 10.69 26.53 4.17
N GLU A 659 9.83 26.51 3.14
CA GLU A 659 9.06 25.33 2.77
C GLU A 659 9.96 24.15 2.35
N ILE A 660 11.01 24.44 1.57
CA ILE A 660 12.00 23.43 1.15
C ILE A 660 12.73 22.87 2.38
N LEU A 661 13.14 23.71 3.34
CA LEU A 661 13.78 23.28 4.58
C LEU A 661 12.85 22.44 5.47
N GLN A 662 11.58 22.83 5.59
CA GLN A 662 10.56 22.04 6.28
C GLN A 662 10.40 20.66 5.63
N MET A 663 10.41 20.60 4.30
CA MET A 663 10.26 19.34 3.57
C MET A 663 11.48 18.43 3.74
N VAL A 664 12.70 18.99 3.81
CA VAL A 664 13.92 18.24 4.19
C VAL A 664 13.76 17.66 5.60
N SER A 665 13.37 18.49 6.58
CA SER A 665 13.21 18.06 7.97
C SER A 665 12.14 16.97 8.12
N HIS A 666 10.98 17.13 7.47
CA HIS A 666 9.91 16.14 7.45
C HIS A 666 10.37 14.82 6.79
N SER A 667 11.07 14.92 5.66
CA SER A 667 11.65 13.77 4.97
C SER A 667 12.58 12.95 5.87
N VAL A 668 13.54 13.61 6.53
CA VAL A 668 14.51 12.94 7.43
C VAL A 668 13.84 12.37 8.68
N THR A 669 12.85 13.07 9.23
CA THR A 669 12.09 12.57 10.39
C THR A 669 11.25 11.34 10.03
N SER A 670 10.63 11.34 8.84
CA SER A 670 9.73 10.25 8.39
C SER A 670 10.44 8.92 8.14
N ILE A 671 11.74 8.97 7.79
CA ILE A 671 12.62 7.81 7.67
C ILE A 671 13.22 7.40 9.03
N GLY A 672 12.58 7.84 10.13
CA GLY A 672 12.84 7.40 11.49
C GLY A 672 14.14 7.91 12.12
N LYS A 673 14.79 8.91 11.52
CA LYS A 673 15.97 9.57 12.08
C LYS A 673 15.57 10.84 12.81
N GLN A 674 15.62 10.79 14.15
CA GLN A 674 15.25 11.91 15.02
C GLN A 674 16.44 12.82 15.40
N LYS A 675 17.68 12.37 15.19
CA LYS A 675 18.92 13.08 15.54
C LYS A 675 19.66 13.57 14.29
N PHE A 676 19.34 14.76 13.80
CA PHE A 676 20.01 15.36 12.64
C PHE A 676 20.17 16.87 12.81
N LYS A 677 21.11 17.47 12.09
CA LYS A 677 21.29 18.93 11.99
C LYS A 677 21.22 19.37 10.54
N ILE A 678 20.33 20.31 10.26
CA ILE A 678 20.26 21.11 9.03
C ILE A 678 21.08 22.37 9.29
N ARG A 679 22.28 22.38 8.73
CA ARG A 679 23.23 23.47 8.84
C ARG A 679 22.99 24.48 7.72
N LEU A 680 22.95 25.77 8.04
CA LEU A 680 22.46 26.85 7.18
C LEU A 680 23.48 27.97 7.01
N ASN A 681 23.61 28.51 5.81
CA ASN A 681 24.36 29.73 5.53
C ASN A 681 23.68 30.55 4.42
N HIS A 682 24.15 31.76 4.16
CA HIS A 682 23.67 32.63 3.11
C HIS A 682 24.81 33.13 2.20
N ARG A 683 24.65 32.99 0.88
CA ARG A 683 25.66 33.41 -0.11
C ARG A 683 26.02 34.90 -0.02
N LYS A 684 25.06 35.77 0.30
CA LYS A 684 25.33 37.21 0.48
C LYS A 684 26.32 37.50 1.63
N ILE A 685 26.35 36.67 2.68
CA ILE A 685 27.28 36.85 3.81
C ILE A 685 28.71 36.61 3.34
N ILE A 686 28.97 35.46 2.70
CA ILE A 686 30.32 35.12 2.21
C ILE A 686 30.75 36.04 1.08
N LYS A 687 29.83 36.42 0.18
CA LYS A 687 30.10 37.42 -0.86
C LYS A 687 30.49 38.78 -0.28
N GLY A 688 29.78 39.23 0.76
CA GLY A 688 30.13 40.42 1.52
C GLY A 688 31.52 40.31 2.14
N LEU A 689 31.92 39.13 2.63
CA LEU A 689 33.23 38.89 3.22
C LEU A 689 34.35 38.94 2.18
N VAL A 690 34.15 38.28 1.04
CA VAL A 690 35.07 38.33 -0.11
C VAL A 690 35.24 39.78 -0.61
N LYS A 691 34.17 40.56 -0.65
CA LYS A 691 34.21 41.98 -1.02
C LYS A 691 34.99 42.82 -0.01
N PHE A 692 34.81 42.57 1.29
CA PHE A 692 35.59 43.23 2.33
C PHE A 692 37.09 42.91 2.24
N LEU A 693 37.43 41.65 1.94
CA LEU A 693 38.81 41.22 1.79
C LEU A 693 39.45 41.71 0.47
N ASN A 694 38.71 42.41 -0.41
CA ASN A 694 39.15 42.91 -1.72
C ASN A 694 39.64 41.81 -2.69
N VAL A 695 38.95 40.67 -2.71
CA VAL A 695 39.32 39.47 -3.50
C VAL A 695 38.18 38.95 -4.36
N THR A 696 37.34 39.88 -4.86
CA THR A 696 36.12 39.59 -5.62
C THR A 696 36.37 38.84 -6.93
N GLU A 697 37.53 39.02 -7.55
CA GLU A 697 37.89 38.30 -8.78
C GLU A 697 38.17 36.81 -8.55
N GLN A 698 38.48 36.40 -7.31
CA GLN A 698 38.75 35.00 -6.94
C GLN A 698 37.62 34.34 -6.15
N GLU A 699 36.40 34.92 -6.15
CA GLU A 699 35.24 34.44 -5.39
C GLU A 699 34.98 32.93 -5.54
N SER A 700 35.07 32.41 -6.77
CA SER A 700 34.83 30.98 -7.06
C SER A 700 35.90 30.06 -6.46
N VAL A 701 37.16 30.52 -6.39
CA VAL A 701 38.28 29.78 -5.81
C VAL A 701 38.17 29.78 -4.28
N VAL A 702 37.75 30.91 -3.68
CA VAL A 702 37.49 31.01 -2.23
C VAL A 702 36.41 30.02 -1.81
N TYR A 703 35.28 29.96 -2.53
CA TYR A 703 34.23 28.97 -2.25
C TYR A 703 34.73 27.53 -2.36
N ARG A 704 35.56 27.23 -3.36
CA ARG A 704 36.13 25.90 -3.55
C ARG A 704 37.11 25.51 -2.45
N ALA A 705 37.90 26.46 -1.97
CA ALA A 705 38.82 26.24 -0.86
C ALA A 705 38.02 25.91 0.41
N ILE A 706 37.02 26.73 0.75
CA ILE A 706 36.19 26.52 1.95
C ILE A 706 35.38 25.21 1.85
N ASP A 707 34.82 24.85 0.70
CA ASP A 707 34.09 23.58 0.50
C ASP A 707 34.96 22.33 0.76
N LYS A 708 36.28 22.46 0.62
CA LYS A 708 37.25 21.40 0.90
C LYS A 708 37.71 21.37 2.35
N LEU A 709 37.30 22.31 3.21
CA LEU A 709 37.80 22.46 4.58
C LEU A 709 37.76 21.16 5.39
N ASN A 710 36.65 20.42 5.33
CA ASN A 710 36.51 19.14 6.02
C ASN A 710 37.44 18.02 5.49
N LYS A 711 37.90 18.13 4.24
CA LYS A 711 38.75 17.13 3.58
C LYS A 711 40.24 17.43 3.72
N ILE A 712 40.64 18.70 3.66
CA ILE A 712 42.05 19.11 3.60
C ILE A 712 42.51 19.91 4.84
N GLY A 713 41.60 20.20 5.77
CA GLY A 713 41.85 20.97 6.97
C GLY A 713 42.17 22.44 6.71
N VAL A 714 42.32 23.20 7.80
CA VAL A 714 42.62 24.64 7.77
C VAL A 714 43.91 24.92 7.00
N GLU A 715 44.98 24.17 7.25
CA GLU A 715 46.26 24.35 6.55
C GLU A 715 46.15 24.14 5.03
N GLY A 716 45.38 23.14 4.59
CA GLY A 716 45.16 22.89 3.16
C GLY A 716 44.37 24.02 2.50
N VAL A 717 43.36 24.55 3.19
CA VAL A 717 42.58 25.70 2.72
C VAL A 717 43.47 26.94 2.62
N SER A 718 44.28 27.24 3.65
CA SER A 718 45.23 28.36 3.65
C SER A 718 46.22 28.26 2.49
N LYS A 719 46.72 27.05 2.17
CA LYS A 719 47.60 26.84 1.01
C LYS A 719 46.93 27.17 -0.32
N ILE A 720 45.67 26.76 -0.51
CA ILE A 720 44.90 27.08 -1.73
C ILE A 720 44.67 28.59 -1.82
N LEU A 721 44.21 29.22 -0.74
CA LEU A 721 43.95 30.67 -0.72
C LEU A 721 45.21 31.50 -0.95
N PHE A 722 46.35 31.07 -0.42
CA PHE A 722 47.63 31.72 -0.66
C PHE A 722 48.11 31.53 -2.10
N ALA A 723 48.09 30.29 -2.61
CA ALA A 723 48.69 29.95 -3.90
C ALA A 723 47.82 30.37 -5.11
N GLU A 724 46.51 30.20 -5.03
CA GLU A 724 45.59 30.42 -6.14
C GLU A 724 44.85 31.77 -6.05
N CYS A 725 44.65 32.31 -4.83
CA CYS A 725 43.96 33.60 -4.64
C CYS A 725 44.89 34.74 -4.21
N HIS A 726 46.18 34.50 -3.98
CA HIS A 726 47.15 35.48 -3.50
C HIS A 726 46.73 36.19 -2.19
N PHE A 727 46.01 35.49 -1.30
CA PHE A 727 45.64 36.07 -0.02
C PHE A 727 46.87 36.31 0.86
N THR A 728 46.90 37.45 1.56
CA THR A 728 47.82 37.68 2.69
C THR A 728 47.41 36.81 3.89
N GLN A 729 48.38 36.51 4.78
CA GLN A 729 48.09 35.74 6.00
C GLN A 729 46.96 36.38 6.83
N ASN A 730 46.95 37.71 6.95
CA ASN A 730 45.91 38.44 7.67
C ASN A 730 44.50 38.27 7.05
N GLN A 731 44.40 38.23 5.72
CA GLN A 731 43.13 37.95 5.03
C GLN A 731 42.67 36.51 5.26
N ILE A 732 43.60 35.55 5.27
CA ILE A 732 43.31 34.13 5.59
C ILE A 732 42.80 34.00 7.02
N ASP A 733 43.49 34.61 7.99
CA ASP A 733 43.12 34.56 9.40
C ASP A 733 41.74 35.18 9.64
N THR A 734 41.48 36.36 9.03
CA THR A 734 40.17 37.04 9.11
C THR A 734 39.05 36.17 8.50
N LEU A 735 39.31 35.52 7.36
CA LEU A 735 38.35 34.62 6.74
C LEU A 735 38.04 33.43 7.66
N LEU A 736 39.07 32.76 8.18
CA LEU A 736 38.95 31.57 9.02
C LEU A 736 38.27 31.87 10.35
N GLU A 737 38.61 32.98 11.00
CA GLU A 737 37.95 33.45 12.23
C GLU A 737 36.44 33.69 12.00
N PHE A 738 36.09 34.16 10.80
CA PHE A 738 34.69 34.38 10.44
C PHE A 738 33.91 33.06 10.20
N ILE A 739 34.50 32.11 9.47
CA ILE A 739 33.79 30.89 9.07
C ILE A 739 33.86 29.75 10.11
N LEU A 740 34.79 29.80 11.05
CA LEU A 740 34.96 28.84 12.14
C LEU A 740 34.78 29.52 13.51
N PRO A 741 33.59 30.07 13.80
CA PRO A 741 33.32 30.65 15.11
C PRO A 741 33.39 29.55 16.18
N GLY A 742 33.96 29.86 17.35
CA GLY A 742 34.07 28.91 18.47
C GLY A 742 32.73 28.34 18.97
N THR A 743 32.77 27.50 20.01
CA THR A 743 31.67 26.62 20.45
C THR A 743 30.37 27.30 20.95
N HIS A 744 30.30 28.64 20.98
CA HIS A 744 29.10 29.39 21.35
C HIS A 744 28.64 30.27 20.19
N PHE A 745 27.87 29.67 19.27
CA PHE A 745 27.43 30.35 18.06
C PHE A 745 25.91 30.54 18.04
N ASN A 746 25.49 31.78 18.25
CA ASN A 746 24.14 32.28 18.00
C ASN A 746 24.25 33.30 16.87
N PRO A 747 23.52 33.15 15.75
CA PRO A 747 23.69 34.03 14.59
C PRO A 747 23.33 35.48 14.93
N VAL A 748 22.44 35.73 15.91
CA VAL A 748 22.14 37.08 16.41
C VAL A 748 23.34 37.69 17.15
N ASP A 749 23.98 36.91 18.03
CA ASP A 749 25.10 37.41 18.83
C ASP A 749 26.37 37.55 17.98
N TYR A 750 26.55 36.64 17.04
CA TYR A 750 27.61 36.70 16.06
C TYR A 750 27.42 37.88 15.10
N HIS A 751 26.22 38.06 14.56
CA HIS A 751 25.87 39.24 13.78
C HIS A 751 26.17 40.53 14.55
N LYS A 752 25.73 40.63 15.82
CA LYS A 752 26.03 41.78 16.70
C LYS A 752 27.53 42.00 16.93
N SER A 753 28.33 40.93 17.03
CA SER A 753 29.78 41.04 17.20
C SER A 753 30.46 41.69 15.98
N PHE A 754 29.89 41.52 14.78
CA PHE A 754 30.39 42.13 13.55
C PHE A 754 29.68 43.44 13.17
N LEU A 755 28.51 43.77 13.72
CA LEU A 755 27.78 45.03 13.45
C LEU A 755 28.64 46.28 13.64
N ASN A 756 29.59 46.25 14.57
CA ASN A 756 30.50 47.35 14.88
C ASN A 756 31.89 47.20 14.22
N SER A 757 32.11 46.16 13.42
CA SER A 757 33.38 45.90 12.73
C SER A 757 33.43 46.61 11.37
N LYS A 758 34.63 46.92 10.87
CA LYS A 758 34.83 47.45 9.51
C LYS A 758 34.46 46.44 8.40
N ILE A 759 34.18 45.18 8.76
CA ILE A 759 33.90 44.04 7.87
C ILE A 759 32.46 44.08 7.35
N TYR A 760 31.56 44.68 8.12
CA TYR A 760 30.12 44.59 7.91
C TYR A 760 29.63 45.56 6.83
N ASN A 761 29.16 45.02 5.70
CA ASN A 761 28.65 45.78 4.55
C ASN A 761 27.18 45.44 4.22
N LEU A 762 26.58 46.18 3.27
CA LEU A 762 25.17 46.04 2.90
C LEU A 762 24.80 44.61 2.46
N GLU A 763 25.66 43.96 1.67
CA GLU A 763 25.45 42.56 1.28
C GLU A 763 25.40 41.61 2.49
N MET A 764 26.32 41.76 3.45
CA MET A 764 26.26 40.98 4.70
C MET A 764 24.97 41.27 5.46
N GLN A 765 24.58 42.54 5.57
CA GLN A 765 23.39 42.95 6.31
C GLN A 765 22.12 42.29 5.78
N GLU A 766 21.95 42.28 4.46
CA GLU A 766 20.84 41.57 3.83
C GLU A 766 20.91 40.08 4.13
N GLY A 767 22.08 39.45 3.97
CA GLY A 767 22.24 38.02 4.20
C GLY A 767 21.97 37.59 5.65
N PHE A 768 22.45 38.35 6.63
CA PHE A 768 22.14 38.12 8.05
C PHE A 768 20.65 38.30 8.35
N SER A 769 20.02 39.34 7.80
CA SER A 769 18.58 39.59 8.00
C SER A 769 17.73 38.46 7.41
N GLU A 770 18.02 38.03 6.18
CA GLU A 770 17.29 36.94 5.51
C GLU A 770 17.46 35.62 6.28
N LEU A 771 18.68 35.29 6.69
CA LEU A 771 18.97 34.10 7.50
C LEU A 771 18.25 34.15 8.86
N GLN A 772 18.23 35.31 9.52
CA GLN A 772 17.54 35.50 10.79
C GLN A 772 16.03 35.26 10.66
N ILE A 773 15.40 35.82 9.61
CA ILE A 773 13.97 35.61 9.33
C ILE A 773 13.66 34.12 9.13
N ILE A 774 14.48 33.42 8.34
CA ILE A 774 14.33 31.98 8.10
C ILE A 774 14.41 31.22 9.43
N MET A 775 15.44 31.50 10.25
CA MET A 775 15.66 30.84 11.53
C MET A 775 14.51 31.10 12.52
N ASP A 776 14.03 32.34 12.63
CA ASP A 776 12.96 32.69 13.57
C ASP A 776 11.61 32.08 13.18
N ILE A 777 11.36 31.93 11.89
CA ILE A 777 10.16 31.24 11.40
C ILE A 777 10.29 29.74 11.64
N LEU A 778 11.44 29.13 11.33
CA LEU A 778 11.67 27.69 11.56
C LEU A 778 11.55 27.31 13.04
N LYS A 779 11.99 28.17 13.97
CA LYS A 779 11.83 27.97 15.44
C LYS A 779 10.37 27.86 15.88
N LYS A 780 9.44 28.53 15.19
CA LYS A 780 8.01 28.54 15.56
C LYS A 780 7.27 27.28 15.12
N PHE A 781 7.84 26.51 14.20
CA PHE A 781 7.28 25.23 13.78
C PHE A 781 7.90 24.13 14.64
N GLU A 782 7.08 23.27 15.22
CA GLU A 782 7.42 22.15 16.14
C GLU A 782 8.39 21.08 15.56
N ALA A 783 9.29 21.42 14.64
CA ALA A 783 10.54 20.69 14.52
C ALA A 783 11.32 20.90 15.83
N PRO A 784 11.93 19.87 16.43
CA PRO A 784 12.75 20.07 17.62
C PRO A 784 13.77 21.19 17.33
N GLU A 785 13.78 22.25 18.15
CA GLU A 785 14.72 23.38 18.05
C GLU A 785 16.18 22.93 17.84
N ALA A 786 16.52 21.71 18.27
CA ALA A 786 17.82 21.06 18.17
C ALA A 786 18.35 20.79 16.74
N ASN A 787 17.53 20.93 15.70
CA ASN A 787 17.88 20.44 14.36
C ASN A 787 18.28 21.51 13.35
N TYR A 788 18.16 22.82 13.60
CA TYR A 788 18.64 23.86 12.68
C TYR A 788 19.78 24.64 13.29
N ALA A 789 20.90 24.77 12.58
CA ALA A 789 22.06 25.50 13.06
C ALA A 789 22.65 26.37 11.94
N PRO A 790 22.93 27.65 12.17
CA PRO A 790 23.80 28.36 11.24
C PRO A 790 25.21 27.73 11.24
N ASP A 791 25.87 27.72 10.10
CA ASP A 791 27.24 27.25 9.93
C ASP A 791 27.88 27.99 8.75
N PHE A 792 28.73 28.98 9.04
CA PHE A 792 29.34 29.84 8.03
C PHE A 792 30.47 29.18 7.24
N SER A 793 30.90 27.98 7.63
CA SER A 793 31.81 27.16 6.82
C SER A 793 31.11 26.54 5.60
N ILE A 794 29.78 26.52 5.57
CA ILE A 794 29.04 25.98 4.43
C ILE A 794 29.02 27.01 3.31
N VAL A 795 29.66 26.68 2.20
CA VAL A 795 29.63 27.49 0.97
C VAL A 795 29.04 26.74 -0.21
N ARG A 796 29.07 25.40 -0.24
CA ARG A 796 28.69 24.52 -1.36
C ARG A 796 29.53 24.77 -2.62
N GLY A 797 30.11 23.71 -3.19
CA GLY A 797 30.95 23.78 -4.39
C GLY A 797 30.27 24.20 -5.71
N LEU A 798 28.94 24.34 -5.77
CA LEU A 798 28.22 24.76 -6.98
C LEU A 798 28.05 26.29 -6.99
N SER A 799 28.63 26.94 -7.99
CA SER A 799 28.67 28.41 -8.10
C SER A 799 27.33 29.05 -8.45
N TYR A 800 26.32 28.27 -8.88
CA TYR A 800 25.03 28.81 -9.28
C TYR A 800 24.13 29.23 -8.10
N TYR A 801 24.50 28.90 -6.85
CA TYR A 801 23.74 29.32 -5.68
C TYR A 801 23.88 30.82 -5.43
N SER A 802 22.75 31.51 -5.19
CA SER A 802 22.65 32.97 -5.02
C SER A 802 22.17 33.42 -3.64
N GLY A 803 21.50 32.55 -2.86
CA GLY A 803 20.87 32.90 -1.58
C GLY A 803 21.22 31.94 -0.46
N VAL A 804 20.21 31.51 0.31
CA VAL A 804 20.40 30.52 1.39
C VAL A 804 20.90 29.20 0.83
N ILE A 805 21.79 28.56 1.56
CA ILE A 805 22.40 27.26 1.27
C ILE A 805 22.39 26.41 2.53
N TYR A 806 22.29 25.10 2.36
CA TYR A 806 22.18 24.20 3.50
C TYR A 806 22.66 22.78 3.23
N GLU A 807 23.04 22.11 4.32
CA GLU A 807 23.40 20.71 4.37
C GLU A 807 22.81 20.05 5.61
N THR A 808 22.26 18.86 5.45
CA THR A 808 21.74 18.04 6.53
C THR A 808 22.72 16.92 6.84
N VAL A 809 23.11 16.78 8.11
CA VAL A 809 23.98 15.73 8.63
C VAL A 809 23.28 14.96 9.74
N LEU A 810 23.65 13.70 9.92
CA LEU A 810 23.18 12.86 11.02
C LEU A 810 24.09 13.06 12.22
N CYS A 811 23.52 13.37 13.40
CA CYS A 811 24.31 13.66 14.60
C CYS A 811 24.99 12.42 15.18
N ASP A 812 24.41 11.24 14.95
CA ASP A 812 24.92 9.93 15.32
C ASP A 812 26.01 9.41 14.37
N ASN A 813 26.25 10.07 13.24
CA ASN A 813 27.23 9.64 12.24
C ASN A 813 27.69 10.80 11.33
N GLU A 814 28.57 11.66 11.85
CA GLU A 814 29.09 12.80 11.09
C GLU A 814 30.03 12.37 9.92
N GLU A 815 30.63 11.18 9.99
CA GLU A 815 31.53 10.64 8.95
C GLU A 815 30.82 10.34 7.62
N LEU A 816 29.49 10.13 7.64
CA LEU A 816 28.68 9.92 6.44
C LEU A 816 28.61 11.17 5.55
N GLY A 817 28.89 12.33 6.12
CA GLY A 817 28.72 13.63 5.48
C GLY A 817 27.25 13.98 5.21
N SER A 818 27.02 14.94 4.33
CA SER A 818 25.67 15.44 4.04
C SER A 818 24.76 14.36 3.40
N ILE A 819 23.57 14.15 4.00
CA ILE A 819 22.51 13.24 3.50
C ILE A 819 21.47 13.96 2.65
N ALA A 820 21.27 15.25 2.87
CA ALA A 820 20.41 16.13 2.10
C ALA A 820 21.05 17.50 1.98
N SER A 821 20.92 18.17 0.85
CA SER A 821 21.63 19.43 0.62
C SER A 821 20.93 20.25 -0.45
N GLY A 822 21.05 21.57 -0.39
CA GLY A 822 20.37 22.44 -1.34
C GLY A 822 20.69 23.91 -1.18
N GLY A 823 19.89 24.74 -1.84
CA GLY A 823 19.99 26.19 -1.75
C GLY A 823 19.19 26.93 -2.83
N ARG A 824 19.18 28.25 -2.73
CA ARG A 824 18.57 29.19 -3.67
C ARG A 824 19.52 29.49 -4.84
N TYR A 825 19.00 29.47 -6.06
CA TYR A 825 19.74 29.57 -7.34
C TYR A 825 19.06 30.50 -8.35
N ASP A 826 18.94 31.77 -8.02
CA ASP A 826 18.06 32.70 -8.77
C ASP A 826 18.49 33.03 -10.18
N ASN A 827 19.71 32.66 -10.59
CA ASN A 827 20.29 33.04 -11.88
C ASN A 827 20.44 31.87 -12.85
N LEU A 828 20.07 30.65 -12.46
CA LEU A 828 20.39 29.46 -13.25
C LEU A 828 19.70 29.43 -14.62
N THR A 829 18.48 29.97 -14.71
CA THR A 829 17.68 30.00 -15.94
C THR A 829 18.24 30.96 -16.99
N LYS A 830 19.07 31.94 -16.61
CA LYS A 830 19.78 32.84 -17.55
C LYS A 830 20.69 32.11 -18.52
N LYS A 831 21.10 30.88 -18.20
CA LYS A 831 21.88 30.02 -19.11
C LYS A 831 21.12 29.65 -20.38
N PHE A 832 19.79 29.64 -20.32
CA PHE A 832 18.93 29.12 -21.40
C PHE A 832 18.00 30.16 -22.00
N SER A 833 17.84 31.33 -21.36
CA SER A 833 17.01 32.43 -21.84
C SER A 833 17.49 33.76 -21.27
N LYS A 834 17.07 34.88 -21.89
CA LYS A 834 17.25 36.24 -21.32
C LYS A 834 16.40 36.46 -20.06
N ASP A 835 15.32 35.70 -19.92
CA ASP A 835 14.44 35.77 -18.77
C ASP A 835 15.08 35.11 -17.55
N ASN A 836 14.99 35.78 -16.39
CA ASN A 836 15.43 35.23 -15.13
C ASN A 836 14.25 34.73 -14.29
N LEU A 837 14.29 33.46 -13.92
CA LEU A 837 13.37 32.86 -12.95
C LEU A 837 14.16 32.43 -11.71
N THR A 838 13.70 32.89 -10.56
CA THR A 838 14.21 32.52 -9.24
C THR A 838 13.95 31.04 -8.94
N GLY A 839 14.78 30.41 -8.13
CA GLY A 839 14.62 28.99 -7.83
C GLY A 839 15.27 28.60 -6.51
N VAL A 840 14.66 27.64 -5.80
CA VAL A 840 15.22 27.05 -4.60
C VAL A 840 14.86 25.58 -4.55
N GLY A 841 15.80 24.74 -4.11
CA GLY A 841 15.55 23.31 -4.04
C GLY A 841 16.61 22.55 -3.27
N ALA A 842 16.30 21.29 -2.99
CA ALA A 842 17.15 20.37 -2.25
C ALA A 842 17.18 19.01 -2.92
N SER A 843 18.22 18.24 -2.58
CA SER A 843 18.44 16.87 -3.01
C SER A 843 18.71 15.98 -1.81
N ILE A 844 18.05 14.83 -1.73
CA ILE A 844 18.27 13.79 -0.72
C ILE A 844 18.95 12.58 -1.39
N GLY A 845 20.09 12.13 -0.86
CA GLY A 845 20.83 10.98 -1.39
C GLY A 845 20.35 9.65 -0.81
N ILE A 846 19.58 8.87 -1.56
CA ILE A 846 19.00 7.60 -1.08
C ILE A 846 20.07 6.55 -0.80
N ASP A 847 21.04 6.43 -1.69
CA ASP A 847 22.13 5.48 -1.53
C ASP A 847 22.93 5.72 -0.24
N ARG A 848 23.05 6.98 0.22
CA ARG A 848 23.65 7.32 1.52
C ARG A 848 22.75 6.95 2.69
N LEU A 849 21.45 7.21 2.57
CA LEU A 849 20.49 6.87 3.62
C LEU A 849 20.42 5.35 3.84
N LEU A 850 20.36 4.57 2.76
CA LEU A 850 20.28 3.11 2.83
C LEU A 850 21.45 2.44 3.54
N VAL A 851 22.64 3.04 3.53
CA VAL A 851 23.82 2.49 4.22
C VAL A 851 23.65 2.51 5.75
N HIS A 852 22.79 3.38 6.30
CA HIS A 852 22.74 3.65 7.73
C HIS A 852 21.33 3.68 8.34
N LEU A 853 20.34 3.19 7.61
CA LEU A 853 19.00 3.00 8.15
C LEU A 853 18.99 1.77 9.05
N GLU A 854 18.49 1.97 10.26
CA GLU A 854 18.20 0.87 11.15
C GLU A 854 17.01 0.09 10.59
N LYS A 855 17.02 -1.23 10.80
CA LYS A 855 16.15 -2.22 10.12
C LYS A 855 14.63 -1.98 10.30
N ASN A 856 14.21 -1.03 11.15
CA ASN A 856 12.81 -0.82 11.56
C ASN A 856 12.31 0.64 11.50
N SER A 857 13.07 1.59 10.94
CA SER A 857 12.79 3.03 11.15
C SER A 857 12.02 3.71 10.01
N THR A 858 10.86 3.21 9.58
CA THR A 858 10.05 3.91 8.55
C THR A 858 8.55 3.81 8.82
N SER A 859 7.89 4.95 8.92
CA SER A 859 6.42 5.05 9.02
C SER A 859 5.81 5.21 7.63
N SER A 860 4.77 4.43 7.30
CA SER A 860 4.04 4.60 6.04
C SER A 860 3.13 5.83 6.13
N VAL A 861 3.43 6.87 5.35
CA VAL A 861 2.58 8.07 5.23
C VAL A 861 1.67 7.88 4.02
N SER A 862 0.35 7.84 4.19
CA SER A 862 -0.61 7.73 3.08
C SER A 862 -1.29 9.07 2.82
N SER A 863 -1.10 9.69 1.65
CA SER A 863 -1.76 10.96 1.31
C SER A 863 -3.26 10.78 1.01
N ASN A 864 -4.09 11.70 1.50
CA ASN A 864 -5.48 11.86 1.11
C ASN A 864 -5.58 12.41 -0.33
N GLN A 865 -6.68 12.13 -1.03
CA GLN A 865 -6.90 12.64 -2.39
C GLN A 865 -7.31 14.12 -2.40
N ILE A 866 -7.75 14.66 -1.26
CA ILE A 866 -8.19 16.05 -1.15
C ILE A 866 -6.98 17.00 -1.14
N ARG A 867 -6.99 17.95 -2.07
CA ARG A 867 -5.98 18.98 -2.29
C ARG A 867 -6.48 20.35 -1.82
N VAL A 868 -5.73 20.97 -0.92
CA VAL A 868 -6.04 22.27 -0.31
C VAL A 868 -4.97 23.28 -0.71
N TYR A 869 -5.38 24.47 -1.11
CA TYR A 869 -4.50 25.60 -1.37
C TYR A 869 -4.72 26.69 -0.31
N ILE A 870 -3.66 27.08 0.40
CA ILE A 870 -3.71 28.19 1.37
C ILE A 870 -3.11 29.44 0.71
N ALA A 871 -3.96 30.44 0.50
CA ALA A 871 -3.62 31.72 -0.12
C ALA A 871 -3.25 32.75 0.95
N ASN A 872 -1.97 33.11 1.04
CA ASN A 872 -1.51 34.21 1.89
C ASN A 872 -1.91 35.55 1.25
N LEU A 873 -2.76 36.30 1.95
CA LEU A 873 -3.30 37.58 1.49
C LEU A 873 -2.45 38.78 1.90
N ASP A 874 -1.65 38.61 2.96
CA ASP A 874 -0.70 39.61 3.48
C ASP A 874 0.43 38.92 4.27
N ASN A 875 1.37 39.72 4.77
CA ASN A 875 2.55 39.23 5.49
C ASN A 875 2.24 38.69 6.90
N SER A 876 1.14 39.10 7.54
CA SER A 876 0.80 38.69 8.91
C SER A 876 0.33 37.23 8.97
N ALA A 877 -0.27 36.76 7.89
CA ALA A 877 -0.84 35.42 7.75
C ALA A 877 0.18 34.29 7.69
N ILE A 878 1.43 34.58 7.34
CA ILE A 878 2.33 33.57 6.79
C ILE A 878 2.76 32.54 7.83
N THR A 879 3.09 32.97 9.05
CA THR A 879 3.42 32.00 10.11
C THR A 879 2.22 31.10 10.41
N GLY A 880 1.02 31.66 10.43
CA GLY A 880 -0.23 30.93 10.65
C GLY A 880 -0.57 29.97 9.52
N SER A 881 -0.34 30.35 8.26
CA SER A 881 -0.65 29.50 7.09
C SER A 881 0.24 28.27 7.00
N PHE A 882 1.54 28.39 7.32
CA PHE A 882 2.43 27.23 7.42
C PHE A 882 2.08 26.34 8.62
N HIS A 883 1.59 26.91 9.73
CA HIS A 883 1.13 26.13 10.89
C HIS A 883 -0.12 25.34 10.52
N LEU A 884 -1.12 26.00 9.91
CA LEU A 884 -2.32 25.36 9.38
C LEU A 884 -1.98 24.29 8.35
N ALA A 885 -1.04 24.56 7.44
CA ALA A 885 -0.56 23.56 6.48
C ALA A 885 0.05 22.35 7.17
N SER A 886 0.85 22.55 8.22
CA SER A 886 1.43 21.46 9.01
C SER A 886 0.33 20.61 9.66
N MET A 887 -0.68 21.24 10.27
CA MET A 887 -1.82 20.52 10.87
C MET A 887 -2.60 19.71 9.83
N LEU A 888 -2.91 20.30 8.68
CA LEU A 888 -3.61 19.62 7.60
C LEU A 888 -2.77 18.48 6.98
N ARG A 889 -1.45 18.66 6.84
CA ARG A 889 -0.53 17.63 6.36
C ARG A 889 -0.39 16.47 7.36
N LYS A 890 -0.44 16.72 8.68
CA LYS A 890 -0.52 15.67 9.73
C LYS A 890 -1.77 14.79 9.56
N GLU A 891 -2.88 15.38 9.10
CA GLU A 891 -4.11 14.67 8.72
C GLU A 891 -4.08 14.11 7.28
N ASN A 892 -2.90 14.07 6.66
CA ASN A 892 -2.63 13.56 5.32
C ASN A 892 -3.26 14.35 4.15
N PHE A 893 -3.71 15.60 4.33
CA PHE A 893 -4.17 16.40 3.19
C PHE A 893 -3.01 16.86 2.30
N VAL A 894 -3.23 16.92 0.99
CA VAL A 894 -2.28 17.57 0.07
C VAL A 894 -2.44 19.07 0.20
N VAL A 895 -1.44 19.76 0.75
CA VAL A 895 -1.53 21.20 1.04
C VAL A 895 -0.43 21.96 0.33
N ASP A 896 -0.83 22.88 -0.54
CA ASP A 896 0.05 23.89 -1.13
C ASP A 896 -0.19 25.23 -0.44
N VAL A 897 0.90 25.92 -0.09
CA VAL A 897 0.86 27.25 0.54
C VAL A 897 1.43 28.25 -0.44
N SER A 898 0.75 29.39 -0.61
CA SER A 898 1.26 30.43 -1.51
C SER A 898 2.53 31.05 -0.93
N SER A 899 3.64 30.91 -1.67
CA SER A 899 4.91 31.54 -1.31
C SER A 899 4.93 33.04 -1.64
N GLN A 900 4.00 33.52 -2.45
CA GLN A 900 3.84 34.92 -2.84
C GLN A 900 2.50 35.47 -2.36
N ILE A 901 2.50 36.75 -2.00
CA ILE A 901 1.29 37.53 -1.69
C ILE A 901 0.75 38.10 -2.99
N LYS A 902 -0.49 37.74 -3.35
CA LYS A 902 -1.16 38.23 -4.56
C LYS A 902 -2.61 38.61 -4.24
N LYS A 903 -3.27 39.28 -5.19
CA LYS A 903 -4.73 39.48 -5.13
C LYS A 903 -5.43 38.13 -5.11
N ILE A 904 -6.50 38.00 -4.31
CA ILE A 904 -7.28 36.77 -4.16
C ILE A 904 -7.71 36.14 -5.50
N SER A 905 -8.03 36.94 -6.53
CA SER A 905 -8.39 36.43 -7.86
C SER A 905 -7.26 35.61 -8.51
N LYS A 906 -6.00 36.02 -8.34
CA LYS A 906 -4.83 35.28 -8.84
C LYS A 906 -4.61 33.97 -8.09
N HIS A 907 -5.01 33.91 -6.82
CA HIS A 907 -5.02 32.68 -6.04
C HIS A 907 -6.06 31.69 -6.55
N PHE A 908 -7.27 32.15 -6.92
CA PHE A 908 -8.28 31.31 -7.57
C PHE A 908 -7.82 30.79 -8.93
N GLU A 909 -7.24 31.65 -9.80
CA GLU A 909 -6.71 31.23 -11.10
C GLU A 909 -5.62 30.15 -10.97
N TYR A 910 -4.71 30.30 -10.00
CA TYR A 910 -3.67 29.31 -9.73
C TYR A 910 -4.26 28.00 -9.19
N ALA A 911 -5.18 28.10 -8.23
CA ALA A 911 -5.77 26.93 -7.57
C ALA A 911 -6.60 26.08 -8.55
N ASP A 912 -7.36 26.72 -9.43
CA ASP A 912 -8.14 26.07 -10.48
C ASP A 912 -7.24 25.39 -11.52
N ALA A 913 -6.22 26.12 -12.02
CA ALA A 913 -5.28 25.58 -13.01
C ALA A 913 -4.50 24.36 -12.48
N LYS A 914 -4.29 24.28 -11.16
CA LYS A 914 -3.61 23.17 -10.49
C LYS A 914 -4.57 22.10 -9.97
N LEU A 915 -5.88 22.26 -10.17
CA LEU A 915 -6.94 21.33 -9.75
C LEU A 915 -6.94 21.07 -8.24
N TYR A 916 -6.89 22.13 -7.43
CA TYR A 916 -7.15 22.04 -5.99
C TYR A 916 -8.65 21.91 -5.72
N ASP A 917 -9.01 21.16 -4.67
CA ASP A 917 -10.41 20.97 -4.27
C ASP A 917 -10.92 22.14 -3.44
N TYR A 918 -10.02 22.73 -2.63
CA TYR A 918 -10.35 23.80 -1.71
C TYR A 918 -9.32 24.92 -1.71
N LEU A 919 -9.78 26.14 -1.50
CA LEU A 919 -8.96 27.33 -1.27
C LEU A 919 -9.29 27.94 0.10
N ILE A 920 -8.26 28.20 0.90
CA ILE A 920 -8.36 28.93 2.17
C ILE A 920 -7.67 30.28 2.01
N GLY A 921 -8.42 31.37 2.14
CA GLY A 921 -7.82 32.71 2.24
C GLY A 921 -7.31 32.94 3.66
N TYR A 922 -6.06 33.35 3.80
CA TYR A 922 -5.44 33.62 5.10
C TYR A 922 -4.81 35.01 5.07
N GLY A 923 -5.39 35.94 5.83
CA GLY A 923 -4.94 37.32 6.03
C GLY A 923 -5.05 37.77 7.48
N GLU A 924 -4.75 39.04 7.73
CA GLU A 924 -4.81 39.70 9.04
C GLU A 924 -6.21 39.61 9.65
N LYS A 925 -7.26 39.77 8.82
CA LYS A 925 -8.66 39.68 9.25
C LYS A 925 -9.00 38.27 9.75
N GLU A 926 -8.56 37.24 9.04
CA GLU A 926 -8.81 35.85 9.41
C GLU A 926 -8.02 35.47 10.67
N LEU A 927 -6.79 35.98 10.82
CA LEU A 927 -5.95 35.82 12.00
C LEU A 927 -6.59 36.44 13.26
N LEU A 928 -7.09 37.67 13.16
CA LEU A 928 -7.67 38.42 14.30
C LEU A 928 -9.01 37.84 14.76
N ASN A 929 -9.80 37.29 13.84
CA ASN A 929 -11.15 36.80 14.13
C ASN A 929 -11.25 35.29 14.35
N ASP A 930 -10.13 34.56 14.21
CA ASP A 930 -10.05 33.09 14.21
C ASP A 930 -11.13 32.44 13.32
N LYS A 931 -11.40 33.04 12.15
CA LYS A 931 -12.39 32.58 11.17
C LYS A 931 -11.82 32.65 9.77
N PHE A 932 -11.91 31.53 9.05
CA PHE A 932 -11.35 31.34 7.73
C PHE A 932 -12.46 31.14 6.72
N THR A 933 -12.33 31.81 5.57
CA THR A 933 -13.18 31.50 4.42
C THR A 933 -12.58 30.30 3.67
N VAL A 934 -13.27 29.17 3.75
CA VAL A 934 -12.96 27.97 2.97
C VAL A 934 -13.87 27.94 1.74
N SER A 935 -13.27 27.98 0.55
CA SER A 935 -13.96 27.91 -0.73
C SER A 935 -13.79 26.52 -1.33
N ASN A 936 -14.89 25.81 -1.58
CA ASN A 936 -14.89 24.57 -2.36
C ASN A 936 -14.88 24.93 -3.85
N LEU A 937 -13.80 24.57 -4.55
CA LEU A 937 -13.59 24.94 -5.96
C LEU A 937 -14.43 24.11 -6.93
N LYS A 938 -14.86 22.90 -6.51
CA LYS A 938 -15.75 22.04 -7.33
C LYS A 938 -17.21 22.52 -7.31
N THR A 939 -17.69 22.98 -6.16
CA THR A 939 -19.11 23.37 -5.98
C THR A 939 -19.32 24.88 -5.98
N GLY A 940 -18.25 25.67 -5.86
CA GLY A 940 -18.31 27.13 -5.71
C GLY A 940 -18.79 27.61 -4.32
N VAL A 941 -19.09 26.68 -3.40
CA VAL A 941 -19.59 27.01 -2.06
C VAL A 941 -18.49 27.62 -1.20
N LYS A 942 -18.79 28.73 -0.53
CA LYS A 942 -17.92 29.37 0.46
C LYS A 942 -18.50 29.17 1.85
N THR A 943 -17.65 28.83 2.81
CA THR A 943 -18.05 28.65 4.21
C THR A 943 -17.04 29.33 5.11
N GLU A 944 -17.53 30.14 6.06
CA GLU A 944 -16.69 30.68 7.14
C GLU A 944 -16.64 29.69 8.29
N LEU A 945 -15.42 29.33 8.73
CA LEU A 945 -15.18 28.30 9.74
C LEU A 945 -14.11 28.77 10.71
N HIS A 946 -14.18 28.37 11.98
CA HIS A 946 -13.07 28.54 12.91
C HIS A 946 -11.87 27.64 12.54
N ALA A 947 -10.64 28.00 12.91
CA ALA A 947 -9.42 27.23 12.58
C ALA A 947 -9.58 25.72 12.85
N PHE A 948 -10.10 25.39 14.03
CA PHE A 948 -10.32 24.01 14.49
C PHE A 948 -11.48 23.31 13.76
N ASP A 949 -12.49 24.05 13.31
CA ASP A 949 -13.65 23.49 12.61
C ASP A 949 -13.40 23.32 11.11
N ALA A 950 -12.47 24.07 10.52
CA ALA A 950 -11.97 23.82 9.18
C ALA A 950 -11.42 22.39 9.04
N LEU A 951 -10.64 21.92 10.04
CA LEU A 951 -10.14 20.54 10.11
C LEU A 951 -11.29 19.52 10.09
N LYS A 952 -12.37 19.77 10.85
CA LYS A 952 -13.57 18.90 10.87
C LYS A 952 -14.29 18.88 9.53
N VAL A 953 -14.39 20.00 8.81
CA VAL A 953 -15.03 20.06 7.49
C VAL A 953 -14.22 19.27 6.46
N PHE A 954 -12.89 19.38 6.46
CA PHE A 954 -12.02 18.57 5.59
C PHE A 954 -12.10 17.07 5.94
N LEU A 955 -12.14 16.72 7.23
CA LEU A 955 -12.33 15.35 7.70
C LEU A 955 -13.71 14.77 7.32
N LEU A 956 -14.77 15.58 7.34
CA LEU A 956 -16.12 15.18 6.90
C LEU A 956 -16.23 15.06 5.37
N ALA A 957 -15.56 15.93 4.61
CA ALA A 957 -15.49 15.84 3.15
C ALA A 957 -14.76 14.56 2.69
N SER A 958 -13.65 14.21 3.35
CA SER A 958 -12.90 12.96 3.08
C SER A 958 -13.71 11.68 3.34
N LYS A 959 -14.71 11.76 4.24
CA LYS A 959 -15.62 10.64 4.53
C LYS A 959 -16.69 10.48 3.45
N LYS A 960 -17.17 11.57 2.83
CA LYS A 960 -18.15 11.52 1.74
C LYS A 960 -17.58 10.96 0.44
N ASP A 961 -16.34 11.28 0.10
CA ASP A 961 -15.69 10.73 -1.12
C ASP A 961 -15.28 9.25 -0.98
N LYS A 962 -15.14 8.74 0.25
CA LYS A 962 -14.97 7.29 0.52
C LYS A 962 -16.30 6.52 0.56
N LEU A 963 -17.44 7.21 0.49
CA LEU A 963 -18.80 6.65 0.59
C LEU A 963 -19.53 6.56 -0.75
N ASN A 964 -18.94 7.05 -1.85
CA ASN A 964 -19.51 7.03 -3.20
C ASN A 964 -18.88 5.96 -4.10
#